data_AF-A0AAW1LAY6-F1
#
_entry.id   AF-A0AAW1LAY6-F1
#
_cell.length_a   1.000
_cell.length_b   1.000
_cell.length_c   1.000
_cell.angle_alpha   90.00
_cell.angle_beta   90.00
_cell.angle_gamma   90.00
#
_symmetry.space_group_name_H-M   'P 1'
#
loop_
_entity.id
_entity.type
_entity.pdbx_description
1 polymer ?
#
loop_
_entity_poly.entity_id
_entity_poly.type
_entity_poly.pdbx_seq_one_letter_code
_entity_poly.pdbx_strand_id
1 'polypeptide(L)'
;MKTNFYHSGMQSIYRRSSSGLRISMMNDRNTGTPSRKRRSVMIRLLGMRLMTRLLLVVCSLSLVSILFLSRCGLSTLEPENQEDGEGQAAAQAELPGSTQHHQQQDGIDQQDNGQNYQQLLQQREEENRQEVERLTAEIRDLKLQLLRLTSNYAQVQAQETSALNAINFNATALPASYNAAAAAAAPPTNNECAQYIKKQVLNAEILKGLPLNNEYELIPFNHFTISRVYPIDLGLGKRVVEKPIGFKRKDLLEVLMKAIDILNKNLTQNSQEQKVQRYALDDFLEGLYRIEPTTGTQYELYFRTKNKLGDHHHSNGYTKIVLMRPFAPLQSLQTEQLPGPKEKELIHVILPLSGRTSTFQSFMEKFVKIGLKTDRHVCLTVVYFGEEGLSEARSIMSRVIRTKNSGANSKNLRLLALNETFSRGKGLRVGAERVWDGDVNGSAKDVLLFMCDVDVVFSARFLDRCRWNTKPGKKVYYPVVFSLYNPHVVYTLQGREVPPETEQLVISRDTGFWRDFGYGMTCQYRSDFLKVRGFDEDIVGWGGEDVMLYRKYVRSSMKVIRATDPGIFHIWHPKVCSGTPGGQKLSPDQYRACIRSRALNEASHAQLGFLAFRDDIAANSSPAKYPPAPPPPPQPPHPPKKTGPNKQAAGKGGGSGPSSS
;
A
#
# COMPACT_ATOMS: atom_id res chain seq x y z
N MET A 1 73.24 -12.63 15.51
CA MET A 1 73.29 -13.31 16.82
C MET A 1 71.87 -13.67 17.25
N LYS A 2 71.63 -14.99 17.34
CA LYS A 2 70.64 -15.74 18.15
C LYS A 2 69.20 -15.18 18.36
N THR A 3 68.25 -15.93 17.76
CA THR A 3 67.01 -16.54 18.35
C THR A 3 65.90 -15.64 18.89
N ASN A 4 64.57 -15.88 18.77
CA ASN A 4 63.69 -16.91 18.16
C ASN A 4 62.26 -16.30 18.18
N PHE A 5 61.42 -16.33 17.11
CA PHE A 5 60.56 -17.44 16.64
C PHE A 5 59.46 -17.85 17.66
N TYR A 6 58.14 -17.93 17.38
CA TYR A 6 57.33 -18.21 16.17
C TYR A 6 55.99 -17.41 16.21
N HIS A 7 55.47 -16.75 15.15
CA HIS A 7 54.99 -17.20 13.80
C HIS A 7 53.71 -18.06 13.84
N SER A 8 52.74 -17.99 12.92
CA SER A 8 52.40 -17.13 11.77
C SER A 8 51.28 -17.85 10.97
N GLY A 9 50.62 -17.13 10.06
CA GLY A 9 50.10 -17.71 8.81
C GLY A 9 48.59 -17.48 8.62
N MET A 10 48.11 -16.43 7.94
CA MET A 10 48.10 -16.20 6.48
C MET A 10 47.56 -17.43 5.70
N GLN A 11 46.72 -17.35 4.66
CA GLN A 11 46.22 -16.28 3.80
C GLN A 11 45.13 -16.91 2.92
N SER A 12 44.09 -16.14 2.58
CA SER A 12 43.56 -15.91 1.22
C SER A 12 43.33 -17.09 0.25
N ILE A 13 42.11 -17.17 -0.31
CA ILE A 13 41.76 -17.06 -1.76
C ILE A 13 40.33 -17.61 -2.04
N TYR A 14 39.48 -16.72 -2.55
CA TYR A 14 38.41 -16.82 -3.55
C TYR A 14 37.68 -18.15 -3.94
N ARG A 15 36.32 -18.04 -3.89
CA ARG A 15 35.24 -18.36 -4.89
C ARG A 15 34.76 -19.78 -5.27
N ARG A 16 33.40 -19.85 -5.32
CA ARG A 16 32.42 -20.66 -6.10
C ARG A 16 32.15 -22.11 -5.62
N SER A 17 30.91 -22.47 -5.24
CA SER A 17 29.72 -22.89 -6.07
C SER A 17 29.95 -24.29 -6.67
N SER A 18 29.06 -25.29 -6.69
CA SER A 18 27.60 -25.42 -6.60
C SER A 18 27.22 -26.91 -6.46
N SER A 19 26.09 -27.18 -5.80
CA SER A 19 25.12 -28.28 -6.02
C SER A 19 25.56 -29.72 -6.37
N GLY A 20 25.17 -30.65 -5.50
CA GLY A 20 24.16 -31.68 -5.82
C GLY A 20 24.65 -33.05 -6.32
N LEU A 21 24.35 -34.10 -5.57
CA LEU A 21 24.13 -35.47 -6.07
C LEU A 21 23.03 -36.13 -5.22
N ARG A 22 21.88 -36.48 -5.80
CA ARG A 22 21.59 -37.76 -6.50
C ARG A 22 21.91 -38.98 -5.65
N ILE A 23 20.85 -39.55 -5.11
CA ILE A 23 20.77 -40.93 -4.64
C ILE A 23 20.83 -41.83 -5.87
N SER A 24 21.87 -42.64 -5.99
CA SER A 24 21.81 -43.95 -6.67
C SER A 24 22.93 -44.85 -6.18
N MET A 25 22.49 -45.91 -5.50
CA MET A 25 23.07 -47.25 -5.33
C MET A 25 24.52 -47.47 -4.87
N MET A 26 24.58 -48.43 -3.93
CA MET A 26 25.64 -49.40 -3.62
C MET A 26 26.65 -49.08 -2.52
N ASN A 27 26.51 -49.92 -1.48
CA ASN A 27 27.52 -50.52 -0.59
C ASN A 27 28.36 -49.66 0.35
N ASP A 28 27.99 -49.79 1.63
CA ASP A 28 28.83 -50.34 2.70
C ASP A 28 30.24 -49.74 2.93
N ARG A 29 30.39 -48.98 4.04
CA ARG A 29 31.12 -49.43 5.26
C ARG A 29 31.27 -48.30 6.29
N ASN A 30 30.67 -48.53 7.47
CA ASN A 30 31.17 -48.32 8.84
C ASN A 30 32.25 -47.22 9.06
N THR A 31 32.08 -46.24 9.95
CA THR A 31 32.15 -46.43 11.42
C THR A 31 31.84 -45.10 12.16
N GLY A 32 31.03 -45.12 13.23
CA GLY A 32 30.80 -43.93 14.07
C GLY A 32 29.63 -44.05 15.08
N THR A 33 29.94 -44.60 16.26
CA THR A 33 29.24 -44.71 17.57
C THR A 33 27.73 -44.36 17.76
N PRO A 34 26.93 -45.16 18.52
CA PRO A 34 25.46 -45.16 18.45
C PRO A 34 24.71 -44.37 19.55
N SER A 35 25.39 -43.60 20.40
CA SER A 35 24.77 -43.07 21.64
C SER A 35 24.03 -41.73 21.48
N ARG A 36 24.51 -40.82 20.61
CA ARG A 36 23.98 -39.44 20.51
C ARG A 36 22.75 -39.29 19.60
N LYS A 37 22.57 -40.19 18.62
CA LYS A 37 21.41 -40.19 17.70
C LYS A 37 20.12 -40.73 18.35
N ARG A 38 20.18 -41.71 19.25
CA ARG A 38 18.98 -42.28 19.91
C ARG A 38 18.26 -41.28 20.83
N ARG A 39 19.01 -40.43 21.56
CA ARG A 39 18.42 -39.41 22.45
C ARG A 39 17.67 -38.31 21.69
N SER A 40 18.20 -37.85 20.55
CA SER A 40 17.56 -36.81 19.73
C SER A 40 16.27 -37.30 19.04
N VAL A 41 16.26 -38.57 18.60
CA VAL A 41 15.09 -39.18 17.96
C VAL A 41 13.97 -39.45 18.98
N MET A 42 14.30 -39.91 20.20
CA MET A 42 13.30 -40.11 21.25
C MET A 42 12.63 -38.80 21.71
N ILE A 43 13.38 -37.70 21.82
CA ILE A 43 12.81 -36.39 22.21
C ILE A 43 11.88 -35.84 21.12
N ARG A 44 12.21 -36.02 19.84
CA ARG A 44 11.33 -35.63 18.72
C ARG A 44 10.06 -36.48 18.66
N LEU A 45 10.15 -37.79 18.92
CA LEU A 45 9.00 -38.69 19.00
C LEU A 45 8.08 -38.37 20.20
N LEU A 46 8.65 -38.02 21.36
CA LEU A 46 7.86 -37.56 22.50
C LEU A 46 7.14 -36.23 22.21
N GLY A 47 7.85 -35.27 21.59
CA GLY A 47 7.27 -33.97 21.21
C GLY A 47 6.13 -34.10 20.21
N MET A 48 6.28 -34.97 19.19
CA MET A 48 5.22 -35.24 18.22
C MET A 48 4.01 -35.92 18.88
N ARG A 49 4.22 -36.91 19.76
CA ARG A 49 3.12 -37.59 20.48
C ARG A 49 2.37 -36.65 21.41
N LEU A 50 3.05 -35.71 22.07
CA LEU A 50 2.43 -34.70 22.93
C LEU A 50 1.59 -33.72 22.10
N MET A 51 2.11 -33.24 20.97
CA MET A 51 1.37 -32.37 20.05
C MET A 51 0.13 -33.05 19.48
N THR A 52 0.22 -34.32 19.06
CA THR A 52 -0.94 -35.07 18.56
C THR A 52 -2.00 -35.27 19.64
N ARG A 53 -1.61 -35.57 20.89
CA ARG A 53 -2.56 -35.67 22.00
C ARG A 53 -3.21 -34.33 22.33
N LEU A 54 -2.45 -33.23 22.30
CA LEU A 54 -2.99 -31.89 22.52
C LEU A 54 -4.00 -31.50 21.44
N LEU A 55 -3.70 -31.79 20.17
CA LEU A 55 -4.62 -31.54 19.05
C LEU A 55 -5.91 -32.36 19.18
N LEU A 56 -5.80 -33.63 19.57
CA LEU A 56 -6.99 -34.47 19.78
C LEU A 56 -7.88 -33.95 20.92
N VAL A 57 -7.28 -33.43 22.01
CA VAL A 57 -8.03 -32.81 23.12
C VAL A 57 -8.70 -31.51 22.70
N VAL A 58 -8.02 -30.66 21.92
CA VAL A 58 -8.61 -29.41 21.42
C VAL A 58 -9.77 -29.70 20.45
N CYS A 59 -9.61 -30.67 19.56
CA CYS A 59 -10.67 -31.08 18.63
C CYS A 59 -11.86 -31.72 19.37
N SER A 60 -11.62 -32.55 20.40
CA SER A 60 -12.71 -33.15 21.18
C SER A 60 -13.46 -32.11 22.03
N LEU A 61 -12.76 -31.15 22.64
CA LEU A 61 -13.40 -30.03 23.36
C LEU A 61 -14.22 -29.13 22.42
N SER A 62 -13.76 -28.94 21.18
CA SER A 62 -14.48 -28.18 20.16
C SER A 62 -15.76 -28.90 19.72
N LEU A 63 -15.70 -30.23 19.53
CA LEU A 63 -16.88 -31.05 19.20
C LEU A 63 -17.88 -31.09 20.35
N VAL A 64 -17.43 -31.21 21.60
CA VAL A 64 -18.31 -31.13 22.78
C VAL A 64 -18.97 -29.76 22.88
N SER A 65 -18.23 -28.67 22.59
CA SER A 65 -18.80 -27.31 22.58
C SER A 65 -19.87 -27.13 21.49
N ILE A 66 -19.66 -27.70 20.29
CA ILE A 66 -20.64 -27.69 19.21
C ILE A 66 -21.89 -28.50 19.57
N LEU A 67 -21.73 -29.64 20.25
CA LEU A 67 -22.85 -30.47 20.72
C LEU A 67 -23.63 -29.84 21.88
N PHE A 68 -22.98 -29.01 22.72
CA PHE A 68 -23.67 -28.20 23.73
C PHE A 68 -24.41 -27.02 23.10
N LEU A 69 -23.83 -26.38 22.09
CA LEU A 69 -24.49 -25.29 21.35
C LEU A 69 -25.65 -25.78 20.48
N SER A 70 -25.67 -27.06 20.06
CA SER A 70 -26.81 -27.64 19.33
C SER A 70 -27.94 -28.17 20.23
N ARG A 71 -27.70 -28.34 21.54
CA ARG A 71 -28.72 -28.74 22.53
C ARG A 71 -29.30 -27.58 23.36
N CYS A 72 -28.72 -26.38 23.28
CA CYS A 72 -29.31 -25.15 23.82
C CYS A 72 -29.88 -24.32 22.67
N GLY A 73 -31.21 -24.33 22.56
CA GLY A 73 -31.97 -23.98 21.37
C GLY A 73 -31.75 -22.57 20.80
N LEU A 74 -31.68 -22.56 19.47
CA LEU A 74 -31.83 -21.40 18.61
C LEU A 74 -33.34 -21.09 18.50
N SER A 75 -33.85 -20.15 19.30
CA SER A 75 -35.23 -19.67 19.17
C SER A 75 -35.32 -18.23 19.65
N THR A 76 -34.84 -17.31 18.82
CA THR A 76 -35.27 -15.90 18.68
C THR A 76 -34.23 -15.19 17.85
N LEU A 77 -34.59 -14.77 16.64
CA LEU A 77 -34.13 -13.55 15.96
C LEU A 77 -34.87 -13.50 14.60
N GLU A 78 -36.14 -13.13 14.64
CA GLU A 78 -36.75 -12.42 13.51
C GLU A 78 -36.19 -10.99 13.47
N PRO A 79 -36.02 -10.39 12.28
CA PRO A 79 -35.51 -9.03 12.15
C PRO A 79 -36.67 -8.04 12.29
N GLU A 80 -36.75 -7.36 13.44
CA GLU A 80 -37.64 -6.23 13.63
C GLU A 80 -36.97 -4.96 13.06
N ASN A 81 -37.49 -4.48 11.93
CA ASN A 81 -37.30 -3.11 11.45
C ASN A 81 -38.16 -2.19 12.32
N GLN A 82 -37.55 -1.23 13.00
CA GLN A 82 -38.27 -0.11 13.60
C GLN A 82 -37.51 1.19 13.34
N GLU A 83 -38.05 1.96 12.39
CA GLU A 83 -37.81 3.38 12.22
C GLU A 83 -38.72 4.10 13.23
N ASP A 84 -38.13 4.88 14.13
CA ASP A 84 -38.86 5.80 15.00
C ASP A 84 -39.20 7.08 14.22
N GLY A 85 -40.50 7.35 14.07
CA GLY A 85 -41.04 8.64 13.67
C GLY A 85 -42.19 9.04 14.60
N GLU A 86 -41.97 10.07 15.43
CA GLU A 86 -43.04 10.76 16.14
C GLU A 86 -43.67 11.84 15.24
N GLY A 87 -45.00 11.94 15.22
CA GLY A 87 -45.70 13.13 14.72
C GLY A 87 -47.10 12.94 14.13
N GLN A 88 -48.08 12.66 15.00
CA GLN A 88 -49.48 13.14 15.00
C GLN A 88 -50.19 13.52 13.67
N ALA A 89 -51.33 12.85 13.37
CA ALA A 89 -52.69 13.40 13.48
C ALA A 89 -53.71 12.81 12.46
N ALA A 90 -54.80 12.27 13.02
CA ALA A 90 -56.20 12.33 12.58
C ALA A 90 -56.62 11.96 11.13
N ALA A 91 -57.40 10.89 10.97
CA ALA A 91 -58.88 10.92 10.93
C ALA A 91 -59.51 9.77 10.08
N GLN A 92 -60.45 9.05 10.72
CA GLN A 92 -61.75 8.55 10.21
C GLN A 92 -61.75 7.55 9.04
N ALA A 93 -62.14 6.28 9.25
CA ALA A 93 -63.51 5.71 9.21
C ALA A 93 -63.49 4.63 8.08
N GLU A 94 -64.00 3.40 8.13
CA GLU A 94 -65.12 2.75 8.80
C GLU A 94 -64.90 1.21 8.80
N LEU A 95 -65.40 0.53 9.84
CA LEU A 95 -65.65 -0.93 9.98
C LEU A 95 -66.96 -1.32 9.24
N PRO A 96 -67.45 -2.59 9.15
CA PRO A 96 -67.21 -3.79 9.99
C PRO A 96 -67.02 -5.11 9.16
N GLY A 97 -66.84 -6.32 9.69
CA GLY A 97 -66.89 -6.86 11.04
C GLY A 97 -66.20 -8.24 11.07
N SER A 98 -65.53 -8.52 12.18
CA SER A 98 -65.85 -9.59 13.14
C SER A 98 -65.14 -10.94 12.93
N THR A 99 -63.91 -10.99 13.45
CA THR A 99 -63.46 -11.85 14.57
C THR A 99 -64.62 -12.54 15.34
N GLN A 100 -64.52 -13.75 15.86
CA GLN A 100 -63.64 -14.21 16.94
C GLN A 100 -64.11 -15.63 17.36
N HIS A 101 -63.25 -16.57 17.76
CA HIS A 101 -63.04 -17.09 19.14
C HIS A 101 -63.26 -18.63 19.12
N HIS A 102 -62.61 -19.53 19.88
CA HIS A 102 -61.61 -19.52 20.95
C HIS A 102 -61.12 -20.97 21.19
N GLN A 103 -59.98 -21.12 21.88
CA GLN A 103 -59.57 -22.17 22.87
C GLN A 103 -59.91 -23.66 22.59
N GLN A 104 -58.91 -24.52 22.41
CA GLN A 104 -58.10 -25.22 23.43
C GLN A 104 -58.71 -26.56 23.89
N GLN A 105 -57.87 -27.60 23.86
CA GLN A 105 -57.77 -28.73 24.79
C GLN A 105 -58.02 -30.15 24.25
N ASP A 106 -56.91 -30.90 24.31
CA ASP A 106 -56.66 -32.35 24.47
C ASP A 106 -57.83 -33.32 24.65
N GLY A 107 -57.74 -34.48 23.99
CA GLY A 107 -58.49 -35.68 24.38
C GLY A 107 -58.67 -36.79 23.34
N ILE A 108 -57.58 -37.29 22.76
CA ILE A 108 -57.31 -38.68 22.30
C ILE A 108 -58.51 -39.54 21.85
N ASP A 109 -58.57 -39.84 20.55
CA ASP A 109 -58.81 -41.22 20.09
C ASP A 109 -57.75 -41.60 19.04
N GLN A 110 -56.77 -42.36 19.53
CA GLN A 110 -55.71 -43.00 18.76
C GLN A 110 -56.27 -44.28 18.14
N GLN A 111 -56.61 -44.24 16.85
CA GLN A 111 -56.47 -45.44 16.00
C GLN A 111 -56.42 -45.21 14.48
N ASP A 112 -56.45 -43.95 14.01
CA ASP A 112 -56.48 -43.66 12.55
C ASP A 112 -55.24 -42.91 12.02
N ASN A 113 -54.29 -42.52 12.89
CA ASN A 113 -53.21 -41.60 12.51
C ASN A 113 -51.97 -42.27 11.89
N GLY A 114 -51.89 -43.62 11.91
CA GLY A 114 -50.75 -44.37 11.38
C GLY A 114 -50.76 -44.52 9.86
N GLN A 115 -51.93 -44.74 9.25
CA GLN A 115 -52.05 -44.92 7.80
C GLN A 115 -51.96 -43.58 7.05
N ASN A 116 -52.52 -42.51 7.61
CA ASN A 116 -52.53 -41.18 7.01
C ASN A 116 -51.11 -40.57 6.98
N TYR A 117 -50.32 -40.75 8.05
CA TYR A 117 -48.93 -40.29 8.10
C TYR A 117 -48.02 -41.05 7.10
N GLN A 118 -48.27 -42.35 6.91
CA GLN A 118 -47.50 -43.17 5.97
C GLN A 118 -47.79 -42.82 4.51
N GLN A 119 -49.04 -42.47 4.17
CA GLN A 119 -49.40 -41.91 2.87
C GLN A 119 -48.79 -40.53 2.63
N LEU A 120 -48.76 -39.65 3.64
CA LEU A 120 -48.13 -38.33 3.55
C LEU A 120 -46.62 -38.42 3.32
N LEU A 121 -45.94 -39.40 3.95
CA LEU A 121 -44.52 -39.66 3.69
C LEU A 121 -44.27 -40.19 2.28
N GLN A 122 -45.11 -41.11 1.79
CA GLN A 122 -45.01 -41.61 0.42
C GLN A 122 -45.25 -40.52 -0.62
N GLN A 123 -46.25 -39.65 -0.39
CA GLN A 123 -46.52 -38.52 -1.27
C GLN A 123 -45.34 -37.53 -1.28
N ARG A 124 -44.73 -37.27 -0.12
CA ARG A 124 -43.57 -36.38 -0.04
C ARG A 124 -42.33 -36.99 -0.68
N GLU A 125 -42.11 -38.30 -0.57
CA GLU A 125 -41.05 -39.01 -1.28
C GLU A 125 -41.26 -38.99 -2.80
N GLU A 126 -42.51 -39.11 -3.25
CA GLU A 126 -42.89 -39.01 -4.66
C GLU A 126 -42.62 -37.61 -5.22
N GLU A 127 -43.05 -36.56 -4.51
CA GLU A 127 -42.79 -35.16 -4.87
C GLU A 127 -41.29 -34.86 -4.91
N ASN A 128 -40.53 -35.34 -3.92
CA ASN A 128 -39.08 -35.17 -3.90
C ASN A 128 -38.41 -35.92 -5.05
N ARG A 129 -38.91 -37.10 -5.41
CA ARG A 129 -38.38 -37.87 -6.55
C ARG A 129 -38.63 -37.16 -7.87
N GLN A 130 -39.82 -36.59 -8.07
CA GLN A 130 -40.16 -35.81 -9.25
C GLN A 130 -39.31 -34.54 -9.35
N GLU A 131 -39.07 -33.83 -8.24
CA GLU A 131 -38.21 -32.64 -8.23
C GLU A 131 -36.74 -33.00 -8.51
N VAL A 132 -36.25 -34.13 -7.98
CA VAL A 132 -34.89 -34.63 -8.28
C VAL A 132 -34.77 -34.99 -9.76
N GLU A 133 -35.77 -35.63 -10.36
CA GLU A 133 -35.76 -35.92 -11.81
C GLU A 133 -35.78 -34.64 -12.66
N ARG A 134 -36.62 -33.66 -12.29
CA ARG A 134 -36.69 -32.36 -12.96
C ARG A 134 -35.35 -31.63 -12.92
N LEU A 135 -34.76 -31.51 -11.74
CA LEU A 135 -33.46 -30.87 -11.54
C LEU A 135 -32.33 -31.65 -12.23
N THR A 136 -32.41 -32.98 -12.26
CA THR A 136 -31.42 -33.81 -12.98
C THR A 136 -31.51 -33.61 -14.49
N ALA A 137 -32.72 -33.46 -15.04
CA ALA A 137 -32.92 -33.14 -16.44
C ALA A 137 -32.40 -31.73 -16.78
N GLU A 138 -32.65 -30.74 -15.92
CA GLU A 138 -32.15 -29.37 -16.08
C GLU A 138 -30.61 -29.31 -16.01
N ILE A 139 -29.99 -30.02 -15.06
CA ILE A 139 -28.52 -30.14 -14.98
C ILE A 139 -27.96 -30.82 -16.23
N ARG A 140 -28.67 -31.82 -16.80
CA ARG A 140 -28.24 -32.48 -18.03
C ARG A 140 -28.29 -31.52 -19.22
N ASP A 141 -29.35 -30.74 -19.36
CA ASP A 141 -29.47 -29.75 -20.43
C ASP A 141 -28.42 -28.64 -20.29
N LEU A 142 -28.24 -28.11 -19.09
CA LEU A 142 -27.19 -27.12 -18.80
C LEU A 142 -25.78 -27.67 -19.11
N LYS A 143 -25.50 -28.95 -18.80
CA LYS A 143 -24.24 -29.60 -19.17
C LYS A 143 -24.07 -29.72 -20.69
N LEU A 144 -25.13 -30.04 -21.42
CA LEU A 144 -25.10 -30.10 -22.89
C LEU A 144 -24.88 -28.72 -23.52
N GLN A 145 -25.51 -27.68 -22.97
CA GLN A 145 -25.26 -26.29 -23.37
C GLN A 145 -23.82 -25.88 -23.09
N LEU A 146 -23.27 -26.24 -21.92
CA LEU A 146 -21.89 -25.94 -21.54
C LEU A 146 -20.89 -26.68 -22.46
N LEU A 147 -21.17 -27.93 -22.82
CA LEU A 147 -20.38 -28.69 -23.80
C LEU A 147 -20.39 -28.06 -25.19
N ARG A 148 -21.54 -27.57 -25.67
CA ARG A 148 -21.63 -26.83 -26.95
C ARG A 148 -20.84 -25.53 -26.92
N LEU A 149 -20.94 -24.77 -25.84
CA LEU A 149 -20.17 -23.52 -25.66
C LEU A 149 -18.66 -23.80 -25.58
N THR A 150 -18.26 -24.87 -24.89
CA THR A 150 -16.84 -25.25 -24.75
C THR A 150 -16.28 -25.78 -26.08
N SER A 151 -17.07 -26.51 -26.87
CA SER A 151 -16.70 -26.97 -28.21
C SER A 151 -16.55 -25.80 -29.21
N ASN A 152 -17.43 -24.79 -29.14
CA ASN A 152 -17.30 -23.58 -29.94
C ASN A 152 -16.07 -22.75 -29.52
N TYR A 153 -15.75 -22.70 -28.23
CA TYR A 153 -14.56 -22.04 -27.70
C TYR A 153 -13.26 -22.70 -28.16
N ALA A 154 -13.24 -24.05 -28.26
CA ALA A 154 -12.10 -24.80 -28.76
C ALA A 154 -11.82 -24.59 -30.26
N GLN A 155 -12.86 -24.32 -31.08
CA GLN A 155 -12.70 -23.99 -32.50
C GLN A 155 -12.17 -22.56 -32.73
N VAL A 156 -12.58 -21.58 -31.90
CA VAL A 156 -12.12 -20.19 -32.01
C VAL A 156 -10.64 -20.03 -31.59
N GLN A 157 -10.18 -20.83 -30.63
CA GLN A 157 -8.79 -20.77 -30.15
C GLN A 157 -7.74 -21.24 -31.18
N ALA A 158 -8.16 -21.99 -32.21
CA ALA A 158 -7.29 -22.44 -33.30
C ALA A 158 -7.10 -21.40 -34.43
N GLN A 159 -7.95 -20.36 -34.50
CA GLN A 159 -7.86 -19.30 -35.51
C GLN A 159 -7.31 -17.96 -34.98
N GLU A 160 -7.33 -17.71 -33.67
CA GLU A 160 -6.81 -16.45 -33.09
C GLU A 160 -5.28 -16.39 -32.94
N THR A 161 -4.55 -17.50 -33.05
CA THR A 161 -3.08 -17.53 -32.87
C THR A 161 -2.29 -17.05 -34.10
N SER A 162 -2.94 -16.76 -35.23
CA SER A 162 -2.26 -16.32 -36.46
C SER A 162 -2.44 -14.83 -36.78
N ALA A 163 -3.41 -14.13 -36.18
CA ALA A 163 -3.78 -12.75 -36.57
C ALA A 163 -3.22 -11.65 -35.65
N LEU A 164 -2.63 -12.00 -34.50
CA LEU A 164 -2.12 -11.02 -33.52
C LEU A 164 -0.64 -10.66 -33.70
N ASN A 165 0.09 -11.32 -34.60
CA ASN A 165 1.52 -11.06 -34.83
C ASN A 165 1.82 -10.06 -35.96
N ALA A 166 0.80 -9.49 -36.63
CA ALA A 166 1.05 -8.59 -37.75
C ALA A 166 -0.05 -7.53 -37.93
N ILE A 167 -0.17 -6.55 -37.02
CA ILE A 167 -0.86 -5.29 -37.37
C ILE A 167 -0.06 -4.09 -36.85
N ASN A 168 0.58 -3.44 -37.81
CA ASN A 168 1.25 -2.15 -37.68
C ASN A 168 0.19 -1.06 -37.45
N PHE A 169 0.34 -0.27 -36.39
CA PHE A 169 -0.58 0.82 -36.05
C PHE A 169 -0.23 2.09 -36.81
N ASN A 170 -0.90 2.35 -37.93
CA ASN A 170 -1.02 3.70 -38.48
C ASN A 170 -2.45 4.21 -38.34
N ALA A 171 -2.56 5.41 -37.78
CA ALA A 171 -3.80 6.11 -37.53
C ALA A 171 -4.29 6.80 -38.80
N THR A 172 -5.59 6.71 -39.08
CA THR A 172 -6.42 7.79 -39.63
C THR A 172 -7.88 7.34 -39.71
N ALA A 173 -8.78 8.33 -39.61
CA ALA A 173 -10.22 8.31 -39.83
C ALA A 173 -11.14 7.89 -38.66
N LEU A 174 -11.71 8.93 -38.03
CA LEU A 174 -13.07 8.94 -37.49
C LEU A 174 -14.09 8.77 -38.64
N PRO A 175 -15.31 8.30 -38.34
CA PRO A 175 -16.39 9.27 -38.49
C PRO A 175 -17.41 9.26 -37.34
N ALA A 176 -17.91 10.46 -37.07
CA ALA A 176 -19.10 10.73 -36.29
C ALA A 176 -20.36 10.48 -37.14
N SER A 177 -21.33 9.77 -36.57
CA SER A 177 -22.75 10.13 -36.65
C SER A 177 -23.52 9.24 -35.67
N TYR A 178 -24.19 9.86 -34.70
CA TYR A 178 -25.15 9.20 -33.83
C TYR A 178 -26.53 9.69 -34.23
N ASN A 179 -27.26 8.86 -34.96
CA ASN A 179 -28.71 8.92 -35.08
C ASN A 179 -29.19 7.47 -35.08
N ALA A 180 -29.93 7.07 -34.04
CA ALA A 180 -31.08 6.17 -34.18
C ALA A 180 -31.72 5.90 -32.80
N ALA A 181 -32.97 6.35 -32.72
CA ALA A 181 -34.11 5.83 -31.98
C ALA A 181 -33.94 4.54 -31.15
N ALA A 182 -34.53 4.59 -29.96
CA ALA A 182 -34.87 3.45 -29.13
C ALA A 182 -35.71 2.42 -29.92
N ALA A 183 -35.04 1.39 -30.42
CA ALA A 183 -35.64 0.10 -30.74
C ALA A 183 -34.98 -0.93 -29.84
N ALA A 184 -35.76 -1.83 -29.24
CA ALA A 184 -35.28 -2.90 -28.37
C ALA A 184 -34.17 -3.69 -29.07
N ALA A 185 -32.91 -3.37 -28.75
CA ALA A 185 -31.76 -3.92 -29.43
C ALA A 185 -31.59 -5.39 -29.03
N ALA A 186 -31.49 -6.27 -30.03
CA ALA A 186 -31.03 -7.64 -29.83
C ALA A 186 -29.73 -7.64 -29.01
N PRO A 187 -29.48 -8.66 -28.17
CA PRO A 187 -28.27 -8.72 -27.38
C PRO A 187 -27.04 -8.59 -28.29
N PRO A 188 -26.05 -7.77 -27.90
CA PRO A 188 -24.93 -7.44 -28.77
C PRO A 188 -24.21 -8.71 -29.21
N THR A 189 -23.85 -8.77 -30.49
CA THR A 189 -23.08 -9.89 -31.04
C THR A 189 -21.67 -9.91 -30.42
N ASN A 190 -21.02 -11.08 -30.37
CA ASN A 190 -19.65 -11.20 -29.86
C ASN A 190 -18.66 -10.23 -30.53
N ASN A 191 -18.89 -9.90 -31.81
CA ASN A 191 -18.09 -8.94 -32.57
C ASN A 191 -18.30 -7.49 -32.09
N GLU A 192 -19.53 -7.08 -31.81
CA GLU A 192 -19.83 -5.74 -31.26
C GLU A 192 -19.21 -5.55 -29.87
N CYS A 193 -19.29 -6.57 -29.01
CA CYS A 193 -18.64 -6.56 -27.71
C CYS A 193 -17.10 -6.43 -27.83
N ALA A 194 -16.48 -7.18 -28.75
CA ALA A 194 -15.03 -7.10 -29.00
C ALA A 194 -14.63 -5.71 -29.53
N GLN A 195 -15.42 -5.14 -30.44
CA GLN A 195 -15.20 -3.79 -30.96
C GLN A 195 -15.35 -2.72 -29.89
N TYR A 196 -16.36 -2.84 -29.01
CA TYR A 196 -16.54 -1.95 -27.87
C TYR A 196 -15.32 -1.98 -26.94
N ILE A 197 -14.86 -3.17 -26.56
CA ILE A 197 -13.66 -3.35 -25.72
C ILE A 197 -12.44 -2.69 -26.37
N LYS A 198 -12.21 -2.94 -27.67
CA LYS A 198 -11.11 -2.33 -28.41
C LYS A 198 -11.19 -0.80 -28.43
N LYS A 199 -12.39 -0.25 -28.68
CA LYS A 199 -12.64 1.21 -28.66
C LYS A 199 -12.32 1.79 -27.28
N GLN A 200 -12.76 1.14 -26.20
CA GLN A 200 -12.50 1.62 -24.85
C GLN A 200 -11.01 1.62 -24.50
N VAL A 201 -10.29 0.56 -24.85
CA VAL A 201 -8.83 0.48 -24.63
C VAL A 201 -8.08 1.55 -25.42
N LEU A 202 -8.50 1.86 -26.65
CA LEU A 202 -7.88 2.90 -27.49
C LEU A 202 -8.15 4.32 -26.97
N ASN A 203 -9.33 4.54 -26.39
CA ASN A 203 -9.72 5.83 -25.81
C ASN A 203 -9.08 6.06 -24.43
N ALA A 204 -8.72 4.99 -23.72
CA ALA A 204 -8.10 5.08 -22.41
C ALA A 204 -6.66 5.60 -22.48
N GLU A 205 -6.28 6.45 -21.54
CA GLU A 205 -4.92 7.00 -21.41
C GLU A 205 -3.94 5.96 -20.82
N ILE A 206 -3.72 4.87 -21.56
CA ILE A 206 -2.88 3.75 -21.10
C ILE A 206 -1.54 3.75 -21.83
N LEU A 207 -1.57 3.70 -23.16
CA LEU A 207 -0.40 3.54 -24.01
C LEU A 207 0.31 4.87 -24.31
N LYS A 208 -0.43 5.98 -24.32
CA LYS A 208 0.06 7.34 -24.56
C LYS A 208 -0.65 8.32 -23.64
N GLY A 209 0.03 9.43 -23.32
CA GLY A 209 -0.60 10.56 -22.63
C GLY A 209 -1.57 11.28 -23.56
N LEU A 210 -2.58 11.89 -22.96
CA LEU A 210 -3.54 12.75 -23.65
C LEU A 210 -3.36 14.19 -23.16
N PRO A 211 -3.21 15.18 -24.05
CA PRO A 211 -3.23 16.58 -23.66
C PRO A 211 -4.58 16.93 -23.03
N LEU A 212 -4.56 17.45 -21.81
CA LEU A 212 -5.74 17.91 -21.09
C LEU A 212 -5.75 19.45 -21.01
N ASN A 213 -6.92 20.06 -20.85
CA ASN A 213 -7.04 21.52 -20.83
C ASN A 213 -6.40 22.12 -19.56
N ASN A 214 -6.59 21.44 -18.43
CA ASN A 214 -6.12 21.85 -17.12
C ASN A 214 -5.95 20.65 -16.17
N GLU A 215 -5.34 20.91 -15.02
CA GLU A 215 -5.04 19.91 -13.98
C GLU A 215 -6.26 19.17 -13.42
N TYR A 216 -7.46 19.75 -13.49
CA TYR A 216 -8.68 19.18 -12.90
C TYR A 216 -9.30 18.07 -13.75
N GLU A 217 -8.90 17.96 -15.02
CA GLU A 217 -9.31 16.86 -15.90
C GLU A 217 -8.50 15.58 -15.63
N LEU A 218 -7.35 15.71 -14.95
CA LEU A 218 -6.51 14.56 -14.68
C LEU A 218 -7.09 13.72 -13.54
N ILE A 219 -7.31 12.44 -13.80
CA ILE A 219 -7.73 11.47 -12.78
C ILE A 219 -6.49 10.77 -12.20
N PRO A 220 -6.17 11.02 -10.91
CA PRO A 220 -5.01 10.41 -10.25
C PRO A 220 -5.23 8.92 -9.93
N PHE A 221 -4.13 8.20 -9.78
CA PHE A 221 -4.10 6.83 -9.33
C PHE A 221 -4.15 6.73 -7.80
N ASN A 222 -4.93 5.78 -7.33
CA ASN A 222 -4.88 5.27 -5.97
C ASN A 222 -3.82 4.17 -5.91
N HIS A 223 -3.04 4.15 -4.85
CA HIS A 223 -2.07 3.08 -4.62
C HIS A 223 -2.66 2.03 -3.69
N PHE A 224 -2.40 0.76 -3.96
CA PHE A 224 -2.74 -0.33 -3.05
C PHE A 224 -1.64 -1.39 -2.93
N THR A 225 -1.68 -2.08 -1.79
CA THR A 225 -1.07 -3.39 -1.58
C THR A 225 -2.20 -4.41 -1.35
N ILE A 226 -1.85 -5.68 -1.13
CA ILE A 226 -2.86 -6.72 -0.87
C ILE A 226 -3.75 -6.40 0.35
N SER A 227 -3.22 -5.64 1.32
CA SER A 227 -3.87 -5.39 2.61
C SER A 227 -4.26 -3.94 2.85
N ARG A 228 -3.80 -3.01 2.01
CA ARG A 228 -4.04 -1.57 2.18
C ARG A 228 -4.33 -0.88 0.87
N VAL A 229 -5.22 0.10 0.91
CA VAL A 229 -5.49 1.06 -0.16
C VAL A 229 -5.19 2.45 0.41
N TYR A 230 -4.46 3.25 -0.36
CA TYR A 230 -4.17 4.65 -0.10
C TYR A 230 -5.02 5.46 -1.08
N PRO A 231 -6.25 5.83 -0.70
CA PRO A 231 -7.14 6.55 -1.60
C PRO A 231 -6.71 8.02 -1.72
N ILE A 232 -6.87 8.56 -2.92
CA ILE A 232 -6.80 10.01 -3.16
C ILE A 232 -8.10 10.67 -2.72
N ASP A 233 -9.24 10.10 -3.12
CA ASP A 233 -10.58 10.53 -2.72
C ASP A 233 -11.04 9.73 -1.49
N LEU A 234 -11.06 10.40 -0.34
CA LEU A 234 -11.20 9.72 0.96
C LEU A 234 -12.63 9.25 1.30
N GLY A 235 -13.62 9.59 0.47
CA GLY A 235 -15.04 9.30 0.70
C GLY A 235 -15.57 9.80 2.06
N LEU A 236 -16.67 9.22 2.53
CA LEU A 236 -17.32 9.62 3.79
C LEU A 236 -16.46 9.39 5.03
N GLY A 237 -15.64 8.33 5.03
CA GLY A 237 -14.81 7.96 6.18
C GLY A 237 -13.57 8.84 6.38
N LYS A 238 -13.23 9.68 5.39
CA LYS A 238 -12.01 10.51 5.37
C LYS A 238 -10.73 9.72 5.73
N ARG A 239 -10.68 8.43 5.37
CA ARG A 239 -9.58 7.53 5.74
C ARG A 239 -8.47 7.61 4.71
N VAL A 240 -7.32 8.14 5.12
CA VAL A 240 -6.11 8.22 4.28
C VAL A 240 -5.47 6.87 3.98
N VAL A 241 -5.85 5.83 4.72
CA VAL A 241 -5.48 4.44 4.45
C VAL A 241 -6.62 3.52 4.86
N GLU A 242 -6.95 2.56 4.01
CA GLU A 242 -8.08 1.67 4.18
C GLU A 242 -7.67 0.21 3.99
N LYS A 243 -8.34 -0.72 4.67
CA LYS A 243 -8.28 -2.14 4.29
C LYS A 243 -9.27 -2.36 3.14
N PRO A 244 -8.87 -3.04 2.05
CA PRO A 244 -9.82 -3.38 1.00
C PRO A 244 -10.87 -4.36 1.55
N ILE A 245 -12.14 -3.98 1.49
CA ILE A 245 -13.31 -4.77 1.92
C ILE A 245 -14.39 -4.79 0.83
N GLY A 246 -15.38 -5.69 0.98
CA GLY A 246 -16.53 -5.79 0.07
C GLY A 246 -16.14 -5.89 -1.40
N PHE A 247 -16.82 -5.13 -2.26
CA PHE A 247 -16.56 -5.11 -3.70
C PHE A 247 -15.14 -4.68 -4.07
N LYS A 248 -14.54 -3.74 -3.33
CA LYS A 248 -13.15 -3.31 -3.56
C LYS A 248 -12.17 -4.47 -3.37
N ARG A 249 -12.36 -5.29 -2.33
CA ARG A 249 -11.54 -6.50 -2.11
C ARG A 249 -11.74 -7.52 -3.23
N LYS A 250 -12.98 -7.76 -3.63
CA LYS A 250 -13.31 -8.73 -4.69
C LYS A 250 -12.67 -8.34 -6.01
N ASP A 251 -12.79 -7.07 -6.39
CA ASP A 251 -12.20 -6.54 -7.63
C ASP A 251 -10.67 -6.62 -7.63
N LEU A 252 -10.00 -6.12 -6.58
CA LEU A 252 -8.54 -6.19 -6.51
C LEU A 252 -8.02 -7.64 -6.50
N LEU A 253 -8.73 -8.56 -5.85
CA LEU A 253 -8.35 -9.98 -5.85
C LEU A 253 -8.52 -10.63 -7.22
N GLU A 254 -9.63 -10.36 -7.92
CA GLU A 254 -9.87 -10.85 -9.29
C GLU A 254 -8.75 -10.35 -10.23
N VAL A 255 -8.41 -9.06 -10.13
CA VAL A 255 -7.34 -8.43 -10.91
C VAL A 255 -5.98 -9.08 -10.63
N LEU A 256 -5.66 -9.32 -9.36
CA LEU A 256 -4.41 -10.00 -8.96
C LEU A 256 -4.34 -11.45 -9.46
N MET A 257 -5.43 -12.21 -9.33
CA MET A 257 -5.49 -13.60 -9.80
C MET A 257 -5.33 -13.67 -11.32
N LYS A 258 -6.04 -12.80 -12.06
CA LYS A 258 -5.90 -12.69 -13.52
C LYS A 258 -4.47 -12.36 -13.91
N ALA A 259 -3.82 -11.43 -13.21
CA ALA A 259 -2.43 -11.06 -13.47
C ALA A 259 -1.47 -12.24 -13.28
N ILE A 260 -1.61 -12.97 -12.18
CA ILE A 260 -0.79 -14.16 -11.88
C ILE A 260 -1.00 -15.24 -12.94
N ASP A 261 -2.24 -15.46 -13.38
CA ASP A 261 -2.55 -16.42 -14.44
C ASP A 261 -1.88 -16.04 -15.76
N ILE A 262 -1.93 -14.77 -16.15
CA ILE A 262 -1.29 -14.26 -17.38
C ILE A 262 0.23 -14.44 -17.28
N LEU A 263 0.84 -14.01 -16.17
CA LEU A 263 2.28 -14.14 -15.97
C LEU A 263 2.73 -15.60 -16.03
N ASN A 264 1.98 -16.51 -15.40
CA ASN A 264 2.28 -17.94 -15.42
C ASN A 264 2.05 -18.58 -16.80
N LYS A 265 1.04 -18.15 -17.57
CA LYS A 265 0.84 -18.59 -18.96
C LYS A 265 1.99 -18.16 -19.86
N ASN A 266 2.44 -16.91 -19.75
CA ASN A 266 3.57 -16.40 -20.51
C ASN A 266 4.87 -17.15 -20.18
N LEU A 267 5.07 -17.55 -18.93
CA LEU A 267 6.21 -18.40 -18.54
C LEU A 267 6.17 -19.77 -19.23
N THR A 268 4.99 -20.40 -19.32
CA THR A 268 4.83 -21.72 -19.94
C THR A 268 4.95 -21.68 -21.47
N GLN A 269 4.57 -20.58 -22.12
CA GLN A 269 4.71 -20.43 -23.58
C GLN A 269 6.17 -20.20 -24.00
N ASN A 270 6.95 -19.47 -23.18
CA ASN A 270 8.34 -19.11 -23.50
C ASN A 270 9.37 -20.15 -23.06
N SER A 271 8.96 -21.24 -22.39
CA SER A 271 9.87 -22.26 -21.85
C SER A 271 9.44 -23.65 -22.30
N GLN A 272 10.16 -24.23 -23.27
CA GLN A 272 10.03 -25.65 -23.63
C GLN A 272 10.50 -26.62 -22.52
N GLU A 273 10.89 -26.13 -21.33
CA GLU A 273 11.33 -26.97 -20.21
C GLU A 273 10.69 -26.56 -18.89
N GLN A 274 10.08 -27.55 -18.23
CA GLN A 274 9.19 -27.50 -17.05
C GLN A 274 9.84 -27.06 -15.72
N LYS A 275 10.85 -26.19 -15.72
CA LYS A 275 11.58 -25.80 -14.50
C LYS A 275 11.64 -24.29 -14.30
N VAL A 276 10.49 -23.62 -14.23
CA VAL A 276 10.39 -22.21 -13.84
C VAL A 276 9.49 -22.07 -12.61
N GLN A 277 9.93 -21.28 -11.63
CA GLN A 277 9.12 -20.99 -10.46
C GLN A 277 7.90 -20.16 -10.87
N ARG A 278 6.69 -20.64 -10.56
CA ARG A 278 5.45 -19.92 -10.87
C ARG A 278 5.29 -18.70 -9.96
N TYR A 279 4.68 -17.64 -10.50
CA TYR A 279 4.23 -16.48 -9.74
C TYR A 279 3.11 -16.87 -8.78
N ALA A 280 3.16 -16.32 -7.57
CA ALA A 280 2.14 -16.43 -6.53
C ALA A 280 1.79 -15.04 -5.98
N LEU A 281 0.79 -14.98 -5.08
CA LEU A 281 0.39 -13.72 -4.44
C LEU A 281 1.53 -13.06 -3.66
N ASP A 282 2.43 -13.84 -3.08
CA ASP A 282 3.59 -13.33 -2.33
C ASP A 282 4.60 -12.58 -3.21
N ASP A 283 4.52 -12.74 -4.53
CA ASP A 283 5.37 -12.02 -5.48
C ASP A 283 4.81 -10.64 -5.83
N PHE A 284 3.53 -10.38 -5.53
CA PHE A 284 2.92 -9.07 -5.71
C PHE A 284 3.52 -8.08 -4.70
N LEU A 285 3.99 -6.94 -5.20
CA LEU A 285 4.59 -5.89 -4.38
C LEU A 285 3.55 -4.82 -4.05
N GLU A 286 2.96 -4.25 -5.10
CA GLU A 286 2.07 -3.10 -5.03
C GLU A 286 1.38 -2.88 -6.38
N GLY A 287 0.33 -2.07 -6.38
CA GLY A 287 -0.37 -1.68 -7.59
C GLY A 287 -0.92 -0.27 -7.52
N LEU A 288 -1.19 0.27 -8.69
CA LEU A 288 -1.89 1.53 -8.91
C LEU A 288 -3.21 1.23 -9.61
N TYR A 289 -4.29 1.92 -9.23
CA TYR A 289 -5.54 1.88 -9.98
C TYR A 289 -6.21 3.25 -10.06
N ARG A 290 -6.93 3.50 -11.15
CA ARG A 290 -7.83 4.64 -11.29
C ARG A 290 -9.07 4.23 -12.06
N ILE A 291 -10.18 4.89 -11.78
CA ILE A 291 -11.47 4.66 -12.44
C ILE A 291 -11.76 5.88 -13.29
N GLU A 292 -11.78 5.70 -14.61
CA GLU A 292 -12.20 6.72 -15.56
C GLU A 292 -13.68 6.50 -15.89
N PRO A 293 -14.56 7.49 -15.68
CA PRO A 293 -16.01 7.32 -15.90
C PRO A 293 -16.40 6.89 -17.31
N THR A 294 -15.60 7.26 -18.32
CA THR A 294 -15.90 6.99 -19.74
C THR A 294 -15.28 5.71 -20.27
N THR A 295 -14.16 5.26 -19.69
CA THR A 295 -13.40 4.12 -20.21
C THR A 295 -13.33 2.92 -19.27
N GLY A 296 -13.46 3.11 -17.96
CA GLY A 296 -13.45 2.05 -16.96
C GLY A 296 -12.24 2.09 -16.03
N THR A 297 -11.90 0.96 -15.42
CA THR A 297 -10.83 0.90 -14.40
C THR A 297 -9.52 0.43 -14.99
N GLN A 298 -8.45 1.17 -14.72
CA GLN A 298 -7.08 0.83 -15.12
C GLN A 298 -6.29 0.32 -13.92
N TYR A 299 -5.44 -0.68 -14.11
CA TYR A 299 -4.58 -1.26 -13.08
C TYR A 299 -3.16 -1.41 -13.59
N GLU A 300 -2.19 -0.96 -12.79
CA GLU A 300 -0.77 -1.22 -13.00
C GLU A 300 -0.25 -2.01 -11.79
N LEU A 301 0.20 -3.25 -12.01
CA LEU A 301 0.60 -4.16 -10.95
C LEU A 301 2.08 -4.49 -11.05
N TYR A 302 2.78 -4.47 -9.92
CA TYR A 302 4.22 -4.68 -9.85
C TYR A 302 4.51 -5.97 -9.09
N PHE A 303 5.23 -6.88 -9.74
CA PHE A 303 5.63 -8.17 -9.20
C PHE A 303 7.15 -8.29 -9.13
N ARG A 304 7.66 -9.08 -8.19
CA ARG A 304 9.04 -9.55 -8.22
C ARG A 304 9.22 -10.55 -9.37
N THR A 305 10.16 -10.32 -10.27
CA THR A 305 10.42 -11.24 -11.39
C THR A 305 10.88 -12.61 -10.86
N LYS A 306 10.28 -13.69 -11.39
CA LYS A 306 10.71 -15.07 -11.12
C LYS A 306 11.78 -15.52 -12.13
N ASN A 307 12.73 -16.32 -11.66
CA ASN A 307 13.81 -16.87 -12.49
C ASN A 307 13.52 -18.31 -12.91
N LYS A 308 14.25 -18.76 -13.94
CA LYS A 308 14.37 -20.18 -14.26
C LYS A 308 15.04 -20.92 -13.09
N LEU A 309 14.53 -22.09 -12.75
CA LEU A 309 15.04 -22.92 -11.65
C LEU A 309 16.44 -23.43 -12.04
N GLY A 310 17.46 -23.08 -11.27
CA GLY A 310 18.86 -23.44 -11.54
C GLY A 310 19.74 -22.27 -11.99
N ASP A 311 19.15 -21.12 -12.31
CA ASP A 311 19.93 -19.90 -12.49
C ASP A 311 20.23 -19.29 -11.10
N HIS A 312 21.43 -19.55 -10.59
CA HIS A 312 21.91 -18.95 -9.35
C HIS A 312 22.17 -17.45 -9.48
N HIS A 313 22.15 -16.89 -10.70
CA HIS A 313 22.03 -15.46 -10.87
C HIS A 313 20.62 -15.03 -10.51
N HIS A 314 20.47 -14.52 -9.29
CA HIS A 314 19.26 -13.86 -8.84
C HIS A 314 18.98 -12.66 -9.77
N SER A 315 18.21 -12.87 -10.83
CA SER A 315 17.49 -11.77 -11.48
C SER A 315 16.53 -11.25 -10.41
N ASN A 316 16.96 -10.18 -9.76
CA ASN A 316 16.17 -9.48 -8.74
C ASN A 316 15.24 -8.46 -9.42
N GLY A 317 14.83 -8.72 -10.67
CA GLY A 317 14.05 -7.79 -11.47
C GLY A 317 12.64 -7.55 -10.95
N TYR A 318 11.94 -6.63 -11.62
CA TYR A 318 10.53 -6.42 -11.40
C TYR A 318 9.77 -6.63 -12.70
N THR A 319 8.55 -7.14 -12.62
CA THR A 319 7.65 -7.29 -13.77
C THR A 319 6.44 -6.41 -13.51
N LYS A 320 6.15 -5.50 -14.44
CA LYS A 320 4.92 -4.71 -14.47
C LYS A 320 3.92 -5.36 -15.41
N ILE A 321 2.67 -5.46 -14.98
CA ILE A 321 1.55 -5.86 -15.83
C ILE A 321 0.46 -4.80 -15.75
N VAL A 322 -0.07 -4.43 -16.92
CA VAL A 322 -1.12 -3.43 -17.09
C VAL A 322 -2.39 -4.14 -17.52
N LEU A 323 -3.42 -4.02 -16.70
CA LEU A 323 -4.75 -4.58 -16.93
C LEU A 323 -5.79 -3.47 -17.00
N MET A 324 -6.88 -3.70 -17.70
CA MET A 324 -7.99 -2.75 -17.79
C MET A 324 -9.32 -3.48 -17.72
N ARG A 325 -10.26 -2.93 -16.96
CA ARG A 325 -11.66 -3.34 -16.93
C ARG A 325 -12.50 -2.27 -17.67
N PRO A 326 -12.72 -2.40 -18.99
CA PRO A 326 -13.35 -1.37 -19.79
C PRO A 326 -14.89 -1.41 -19.70
N PHE A 327 -15.44 -1.41 -18.48
CA PHE A 327 -16.85 -1.76 -18.21
C PHE A 327 -17.29 -3.09 -18.85
N ALA A 328 -16.32 -3.99 -18.99
CA ALA A 328 -16.44 -5.32 -19.57
C ALA A 328 -15.48 -6.26 -18.81
N PRO A 329 -15.40 -7.55 -19.16
CA PRO A 329 -14.44 -8.47 -18.56
C PRO A 329 -13.00 -7.93 -18.63
N LEU A 330 -12.20 -8.26 -17.62
CA LEU A 330 -10.85 -7.75 -17.43
C LEU A 330 -9.92 -8.15 -18.60
N GLN A 331 -9.31 -7.15 -19.22
CA GLN A 331 -8.40 -7.28 -20.36
C GLN A 331 -6.94 -7.12 -19.94
N SER A 332 -6.07 -7.89 -20.58
CA SER A 332 -4.61 -7.75 -20.45
C SER A 332 -4.07 -6.89 -21.57
N LEU A 333 -3.31 -5.84 -21.23
CA LEU A 333 -2.83 -4.88 -22.22
C LEU A 333 -1.33 -4.98 -22.45
N GLN A 334 -0.54 -5.02 -21.37
CA GLN A 334 0.91 -4.98 -21.49
C GLN A 334 1.60 -5.68 -20.32
N THR A 335 2.70 -6.37 -20.62
CA THR A 335 3.66 -6.87 -19.63
C THR A 335 5.03 -6.27 -19.95
N GLU A 336 5.65 -5.58 -18.99
CA GLU A 336 6.94 -4.91 -19.12
C GLU A 336 7.92 -5.46 -18.07
N GLN A 337 9.10 -5.90 -18.50
CA GLN A 337 10.21 -6.18 -17.57
C GLN A 337 10.86 -4.86 -17.18
N LEU A 338 10.95 -4.61 -15.89
CA LEU A 338 11.55 -3.42 -15.33
C LEU A 338 12.97 -3.72 -14.81
N PRO A 339 13.88 -2.74 -14.87
CA PRO A 339 15.26 -2.94 -14.42
C PRO A 339 15.34 -3.43 -12.98
N GLY A 340 16.20 -4.43 -12.76
CA GLY A 340 16.46 -4.95 -11.42
C GLY A 340 17.38 -4.05 -10.58
N PRO A 341 17.60 -4.38 -9.30
CA PRO A 341 18.45 -3.63 -8.37
C PRO A 341 19.91 -3.42 -8.80
N LYS A 342 20.40 -4.16 -9.81
CA LYS A 342 21.76 -4.04 -10.36
C LYS A 342 21.84 -3.10 -11.55
N GLU A 343 20.71 -2.76 -12.16
CA GLU A 343 20.58 -1.95 -13.39
C GLU A 343 19.74 -0.70 -13.12
N LYS A 344 19.76 -0.21 -11.87
CA LYS A 344 19.00 0.97 -11.48
C LYS A 344 19.54 2.20 -12.19
N GLU A 345 18.65 2.91 -12.89
CA GLU A 345 18.97 4.24 -13.41
C GLU A 345 19.32 5.18 -12.24
N LEU A 346 20.30 6.05 -12.47
CA LEU A 346 20.76 7.00 -11.48
C LEU A 346 19.72 8.11 -11.30
N ILE A 347 19.28 8.38 -10.07
CA ILE A 347 18.39 9.51 -9.78
C ILE A 347 19.22 10.70 -9.30
N HIS A 348 19.07 11.83 -9.97
CA HIS A 348 19.65 13.12 -9.57
C HIS A 348 18.65 13.88 -8.71
N VAL A 349 18.85 13.86 -7.40
CA VAL A 349 18.08 14.65 -6.45
C VAL A 349 18.57 16.08 -6.48
N ILE A 350 17.68 17.03 -6.78
CA ILE A 350 17.97 18.45 -6.77
C ILE A 350 17.27 19.08 -5.57
N LEU A 351 18.04 19.76 -4.73
CA LEU A 351 17.60 20.36 -3.47
C LEU A 351 17.96 21.84 -3.42
N PRO A 352 17.02 22.77 -3.68
CA PRO A 352 17.21 24.18 -3.38
C PRO A 352 17.25 24.42 -1.86
N LEU A 353 18.17 25.26 -1.39
CA LEU A 353 18.36 25.54 0.03
C LEU A 353 18.75 26.99 0.27
N SER A 354 18.21 27.60 1.34
CA SER A 354 18.68 28.88 1.88
C SER A 354 18.47 28.84 3.40
N GLY A 355 19.51 29.22 4.17
CA GLY A 355 19.52 29.02 5.60
C GLY A 355 19.24 27.56 5.99
N ARG A 356 18.38 27.36 7.01
CA ARG A 356 17.80 26.06 7.42
C ARG A 356 18.81 24.91 7.57
N THR A 357 20.02 25.22 8.00
CA THR A 357 21.15 24.29 8.10
C THR A 357 20.89 23.14 9.07
N SER A 358 20.13 23.39 10.15
CA SER A 358 19.68 22.34 11.07
C SER A 358 18.76 21.32 10.41
N THR A 359 17.76 21.77 9.65
CA THR A 359 16.89 20.88 8.85
C THR A 359 17.70 20.13 7.79
N PHE A 360 18.65 20.82 7.14
CA PHE A 360 19.53 20.20 6.16
C PHE A 360 20.43 19.11 6.77
N GLN A 361 20.91 19.29 8.00
CA GLN A 361 21.65 18.27 8.73
C GLN A 361 20.80 16.99 8.92
N SER A 362 19.55 17.13 9.38
CA SER A 362 18.62 16.00 9.53
C SER A 362 18.28 15.35 8.19
N PHE A 363 18.11 16.13 7.13
CA PHE A 363 17.93 15.62 5.77
C PHE A 363 19.13 14.77 5.33
N MET A 364 20.36 15.27 5.53
CA MET A 364 21.58 14.58 5.14
C MET A 364 21.77 13.24 5.87
N GLU A 365 21.41 13.16 7.14
CA GLU A 365 21.45 11.89 7.90
C GLU A 365 20.52 10.83 7.28
N LYS A 366 19.30 11.23 6.90
CA LYS A 366 18.33 10.36 6.22
C LYS A 366 18.81 10.01 4.80
N PHE A 367 19.35 10.98 4.06
CA PHE A 367 19.87 10.78 2.72
C PHE A 367 21.03 9.78 2.69
N VAL A 368 21.94 9.85 3.67
CA VAL A 368 23.02 8.86 3.81
C VAL A 368 22.45 7.45 4.03
N LYS A 369 21.48 7.30 4.94
CA LYS A 369 20.88 5.99 5.24
C LYS A 369 20.11 5.41 4.06
N ILE A 370 19.27 6.22 3.41
CA ILE A 370 18.33 5.75 2.40
C ILE A 370 18.93 5.83 1.00
N GLY A 371 19.45 7.00 0.62
CA GLY A 371 20.06 7.23 -0.68
C GLY A 371 21.39 6.50 -0.82
N LEU A 372 22.38 6.84 0.01
CA LEU A 372 23.76 6.38 -0.20
C LEU A 372 24.04 4.95 0.26
N LYS A 373 23.38 4.47 1.32
CA LYS A 373 23.58 3.11 1.86
C LYS A 373 22.58 2.10 1.32
N THR A 374 21.30 2.45 1.24
CA THR A 374 20.24 1.51 0.86
C THR A 374 20.06 1.41 -0.65
N ASP A 375 19.79 2.54 -1.34
CA ASP A 375 19.55 2.53 -2.79
C ASP A 375 20.85 2.50 -3.62
N ARG A 376 21.85 3.30 -3.21
CA ARG A 376 23.18 3.45 -3.81
C ARG A 376 23.22 4.02 -5.23
N HIS A 377 22.07 4.27 -5.87
CA HIS A 377 21.96 4.80 -7.23
C HIS A 377 21.26 6.14 -7.23
N VAL A 378 21.75 7.03 -6.36
CA VAL A 378 21.30 8.41 -6.26
C VAL A 378 22.49 9.37 -6.14
N CYS A 379 22.31 10.57 -6.69
CA CYS A 379 23.18 11.72 -6.48
C CYS A 379 22.36 12.86 -5.87
N LEU A 380 23.00 13.72 -5.08
CA LEU A 380 22.39 14.92 -4.53
C LEU A 380 23.14 16.16 -5.02
N THR A 381 22.40 17.10 -5.60
CA THR A 381 22.87 18.46 -5.87
C THR A 381 22.10 19.41 -4.99
N VAL A 382 22.82 20.07 -4.08
CA VAL A 382 22.30 21.15 -3.26
C VAL A 382 22.56 22.47 -3.97
N VAL A 383 21.51 23.22 -4.28
CA VAL A 383 21.61 24.56 -4.85
C VAL A 383 21.35 25.57 -3.75
N TYR A 384 22.42 26.14 -3.22
CA TYR A 384 22.41 27.02 -2.04
C TYR A 384 22.28 28.49 -2.45
N PHE A 385 21.39 29.23 -1.80
CA PHE A 385 21.15 30.65 -2.03
C PHE A 385 21.60 31.50 -0.85
N GLY A 386 22.41 32.51 -1.14
CA GLY A 386 22.94 33.47 -0.17
C GLY A 386 24.19 32.98 0.58
N GLU A 387 24.79 33.88 1.34
CA GLU A 387 26.00 33.61 2.15
C GLU A 387 25.67 33.09 3.55
N GLU A 388 24.54 33.50 4.12
CA GLU A 388 24.11 33.08 5.45
C GLU A 388 23.92 31.56 5.50
N GLY A 389 24.66 30.86 6.37
CA GLY A 389 24.58 29.41 6.53
C GLY A 389 25.33 28.59 5.47
N LEU A 390 25.90 29.20 4.42
CA LEU A 390 26.60 28.49 3.35
C LEU A 390 27.82 27.71 3.87
N SER A 391 28.59 28.31 4.77
CA SER A 391 29.76 27.67 5.40
C SER A 391 29.35 26.43 6.20
N GLU A 392 28.23 26.51 6.93
CA GLU A 392 27.70 25.38 7.71
C GLU A 392 27.18 24.27 6.79
N ALA A 393 26.41 24.59 5.75
CA ALA A 393 25.96 23.62 4.75
C ALA A 393 27.13 22.89 4.08
N ARG A 394 28.20 23.63 3.73
CA ARG A 394 29.44 23.06 3.21
C ARG A 394 30.09 22.11 4.22
N SER A 395 30.18 22.51 5.49
CA SER A 395 30.73 21.69 6.57
C SER A 395 29.94 20.39 6.75
N ILE A 396 28.60 20.45 6.72
CA ILE A 396 27.71 19.28 6.79
C ILE A 396 28.04 18.29 5.67
N MET A 397 28.11 18.75 4.42
CA MET A 397 28.42 17.90 3.26
C MET A 397 29.84 17.33 3.34
N SER A 398 30.83 18.16 3.70
CA SER A 398 32.22 17.73 3.87
C SER A 398 32.37 16.67 4.96
N ARG A 399 31.62 16.79 6.06
CA ARG A 399 31.59 15.77 7.13
C ARG A 399 31.09 14.44 6.59
N VAL A 400 29.99 14.44 5.83
CA VAL A 400 29.42 13.23 5.23
C VAL A 400 30.40 12.56 4.25
N ILE A 401 31.13 13.35 3.44
CA ILE A 401 32.16 12.84 2.53
C ILE A 401 33.36 12.24 3.29
N ARG A 402 33.78 12.85 4.40
CA ARG A 402 34.90 12.37 5.23
C ARG A 402 34.55 11.15 6.06
N THR A 403 33.27 10.94 6.42
CA THR A 403 32.84 9.79 7.19
C THR A 403 33.05 8.49 6.40
N LYS A 404 33.94 7.63 6.88
CA LYS A 404 34.17 6.29 6.31
C LYS A 404 32.84 5.51 6.27
N ASN A 405 32.60 4.78 5.18
CA ASN A 405 31.39 3.98 4.94
C ASN A 405 30.08 4.77 4.79
N SER A 406 30.12 6.09 4.56
CA SER A 406 28.92 6.86 4.20
C SER A 406 28.41 6.55 2.79
N GLY A 407 29.30 6.09 1.89
CA GLY A 407 29.02 5.94 0.45
C GLY A 407 29.07 7.27 -0.32
N ALA A 408 29.36 8.38 0.36
CA ALA A 408 29.47 9.70 -0.24
C ALA A 408 30.85 9.94 -0.86
N ASN A 409 30.88 10.69 -1.96
CA ASN A 409 32.08 11.22 -2.59
C ASN A 409 31.73 12.50 -3.37
N SER A 410 32.74 13.17 -3.93
CA SER A 410 32.57 14.39 -4.70
C SER A 410 31.78 14.23 -6.00
N LYS A 411 31.56 13.00 -6.49
CA LYS A 411 30.76 12.72 -7.69
C LYS A 411 29.27 12.64 -7.38
N ASN A 412 28.89 12.07 -6.23
CA ASN A 412 27.48 11.87 -5.86
C ASN A 412 26.91 12.93 -4.90
N LEU A 413 27.74 13.80 -4.32
CA LEU A 413 27.29 14.97 -3.55
C LEU A 413 27.91 16.24 -4.12
N ARG A 414 27.06 17.20 -4.51
CA ARG A 414 27.49 18.47 -5.14
C ARG A 414 26.77 19.65 -4.49
N LEU A 415 27.51 20.75 -4.31
CA LEU A 415 27.00 22.01 -3.78
C LEU A 415 27.24 23.11 -4.81
N LEU A 416 26.15 23.72 -5.28
CA LEU A 416 26.16 24.88 -6.18
C LEU A 416 25.73 26.10 -5.36
N ALA A 417 26.64 27.02 -5.10
CA ALA A 417 26.33 28.25 -4.38
C ALA A 417 25.94 29.38 -5.35
N LEU A 418 24.85 30.06 -5.05
CA LEU A 418 24.32 31.20 -5.80
C LEU A 418 24.23 32.40 -4.84
N ASN A 419 24.93 33.49 -5.17
CA ASN A 419 24.84 34.74 -4.42
C ASN A 419 23.62 35.55 -4.90
N GLU A 420 22.43 35.03 -4.62
CA GLU A 420 21.15 35.62 -5.00
C GLU A 420 20.10 35.34 -3.92
N THR A 421 18.99 36.08 -3.95
CA THR A 421 17.82 35.80 -3.13
C THR A 421 17.19 34.46 -3.51
N PHE A 422 16.71 33.72 -2.52
CA PHE A 422 16.14 32.40 -2.74
C PHE A 422 14.95 32.42 -3.73
N SER A 423 15.02 31.57 -4.75
CA SER A 423 13.90 31.21 -5.62
C SER A 423 13.90 29.71 -5.84
N ARG A 424 12.81 29.04 -5.45
CA ARG A 424 12.71 27.57 -5.54
C ARG A 424 12.80 27.10 -6.98
N GLY A 425 11.99 27.69 -7.87
CA GLY A 425 11.97 27.36 -9.30
C GLY A 425 13.33 27.57 -9.97
N LYS A 426 14.00 28.69 -9.68
CA LYS A 426 15.36 28.96 -10.17
C LYS A 426 16.37 27.94 -9.66
N GLY A 427 16.29 27.59 -8.37
CA GLY A 427 17.18 26.59 -7.77
C GLY A 427 17.05 25.23 -8.42
N LEU A 428 15.81 24.78 -8.64
CA LEU A 428 15.51 23.52 -9.33
C LEU A 428 15.99 23.55 -10.79
N ARG A 429 15.79 24.66 -11.52
CA ARG A 429 16.28 24.82 -12.90
C ARG A 429 17.80 24.78 -12.97
N VAL A 430 18.49 25.60 -12.19
CA VAL A 430 19.96 25.63 -12.15
C VAL A 430 20.51 24.26 -11.81
N GLY A 431 19.89 23.59 -10.83
CA GLY A 431 20.21 22.23 -10.48
C GLY A 431 19.89 21.21 -11.57
N ALA A 432 18.94 21.49 -12.49
CA ALA A 432 18.57 20.68 -13.68
C ALA A 432 19.40 20.99 -14.94
N GLU A 433 20.13 22.10 -14.96
CA GLU A 433 20.99 22.52 -16.09
C GLU A 433 22.49 22.38 -15.84
N ARG A 434 23.01 22.73 -14.64
CA ARG A 434 24.47 22.89 -14.39
C ARG A 434 25.19 21.66 -13.82
N VAL A 435 24.47 20.60 -13.46
CA VAL A 435 25.10 19.40 -12.89
C VAL A 435 25.83 18.59 -13.98
N TRP A 436 25.77 18.96 -15.27
CA TRP A 436 26.17 18.08 -16.37
C TRP A 436 27.33 18.59 -17.23
N ASP A 437 27.94 19.74 -16.90
CA ASP A 437 29.03 20.36 -17.67
C ASP A 437 30.36 19.57 -17.67
N GLY A 438 30.39 18.36 -17.11
CA GLY A 438 31.54 17.46 -17.13
C GLY A 438 31.59 16.49 -18.31
N ASP A 439 30.55 16.46 -19.16
CA ASP A 439 30.45 15.56 -20.32
C ASP A 439 30.65 16.36 -21.62
N VAL A 440 31.90 16.78 -21.85
CA VAL A 440 32.35 17.73 -22.90
C VAL A 440 32.25 17.15 -24.33
N ASN A 441 31.68 15.95 -24.52
CA ASN A 441 31.61 15.26 -25.81
C ASN A 441 30.19 15.13 -26.37
N GLY A 442 29.31 16.12 -26.16
CA GLY A 442 28.08 16.28 -26.96
C GLY A 442 27.01 15.19 -26.85
N SER A 443 27.19 14.16 -26.01
CA SER A 443 26.22 13.10 -25.76
C SER A 443 25.90 12.97 -24.26
N ALA A 444 25.51 14.07 -23.61
CA ALA A 444 25.04 13.98 -22.23
C ALA A 444 23.85 13.01 -22.17
N LYS A 445 24.07 11.81 -21.61
CA LYS A 445 23.02 10.81 -21.40
C LYS A 445 21.88 11.49 -20.64
N ASP A 446 20.65 11.34 -21.13
CA ASP A 446 19.48 11.90 -20.45
C ASP A 446 19.35 11.31 -19.03
N VAL A 447 18.98 12.15 -18.07
CA VAL A 447 19.03 11.82 -16.65
C VAL A 447 17.66 11.91 -16.00
N LEU A 448 17.42 11.02 -15.03
CA LEU A 448 16.23 11.06 -14.20
C LEU A 448 16.44 12.03 -13.03
N LEU A 449 15.66 13.10 -13.00
CA LEU A 449 15.66 14.10 -11.95
C LEU A 449 14.61 13.78 -10.89
N PHE A 450 14.93 14.04 -9.62
CA PHE A 450 13.95 14.13 -8.53
C PHE A 450 14.04 15.52 -7.90
N MET A 451 12.97 16.31 -8.06
CA MET A 451 12.85 17.62 -7.43
C MET A 451 12.39 17.45 -5.98
N CYS A 452 13.19 17.92 -5.03
CA CYS A 452 13.02 17.63 -3.62
C CYS A 452 13.18 18.88 -2.77
N ASP A 453 12.42 18.96 -1.68
CA ASP A 453 12.58 19.99 -0.64
C ASP A 453 13.32 19.40 0.58
N VAL A 454 13.84 20.28 1.45
CA VAL A 454 14.65 19.86 2.61
C VAL A 454 13.83 19.16 3.68
N ASP A 455 12.51 19.44 3.74
CA ASP A 455 11.55 18.83 4.67
C ASP A 455 10.93 17.53 4.15
N VAL A 456 11.44 17.00 3.04
CA VAL A 456 10.93 15.75 2.47
C VAL A 456 11.73 14.57 2.99
N VAL A 457 11.02 13.55 3.46
CA VAL A 457 11.58 12.25 3.79
C VAL A 457 11.05 11.22 2.82
N PHE A 458 11.93 10.48 2.17
CA PHE A 458 11.56 9.46 1.20
C PHE A 458 12.25 8.14 1.48
N SER A 459 11.63 7.04 1.05
CA SER A 459 12.13 5.67 1.18
C SER A 459 12.84 5.19 -0.09
N ALA A 460 13.60 4.09 0.01
CA ALA A 460 14.16 3.44 -1.19
C ALA A 460 13.08 2.93 -2.15
N ARG A 461 11.88 2.58 -1.63
CA ARG A 461 10.73 2.16 -2.45
C ARG A 461 10.14 3.31 -3.25
N PHE A 462 10.12 4.51 -2.69
CA PHE A 462 9.77 5.71 -3.45
C PHE A 462 10.71 5.91 -4.65
N LEU A 463 12.02 5.75 -4.45
CA LEU A 463 13.00 5.87 -5.53
C LEU A 463 12.79 4.81 -6.63
N ASP A 464 12.38 3.59 -6.25
CA ASP A 464 12.00 2.57 -7.24
C ASP A 464 10.75 3.00 -8.04
N ARG A 465 9.72 3.55 -7.38
CA ARG A 465 8.52 4.09 -8.06
C ARG A 465 8.84 5.23 -9.00
N CYS A 466 9.77 6.13 -8.63
CA CYS A 466 10.26 7.16 -9.54
C CYS A 466 10.81 6.57 -10.83
N ARG A 467 11.60 5.48 -10.76
CA ARG A 467 12.13 4.81 -11.95
C ARG A 467 11.04 4.09 -12.75
N TRP A 468 10.11 3.43 -12.07
CA TRP A 468 9.04 2.65 -12.73
C TRP A 468 8.02 3.52 -13.47
N ASN A 469 7.77 4.72 -12.93
CA ASN A 469 6.71 5.61 -13.39
C ASN A 469 7.22 6.79 -14.24
N THR A 470 8.50 6.78 -14.61
CA THR A 470 9.08 7.77 -15.54
C THR A 470 9.65 7.09 -16.77
N LYS A 471 9.61 7.79 -17.91
CA LYS A 471 10.20 7.31 -19.16
C LYS A 471 10.40 8.50 -20.11
N PRO A 472 11.59 8.72 -20.68
CA PRO A 472 11.87 9.88 -21.51
C PRO A 472 10.86 10.02 -22.66
N GLY A 473 10.31 11.21 -22.83
CA GLY A 473 9.34 11.56 -23.87
C GLY A 473 7.96 10.90 -23.72
N LYS A 474 7.72 10.13 -22.65
CA LYS A 474 6.53 9.28 -22.51
C LYS A 474 5.79 9.46 -21.18
N LYS A 475 6.51 9.45 -20.05
CA LYS A 475 5.90 9.44 -18.71
C LYS A 475 6.65 10.33 -17.73
N VAL A 476 5.90 11.09 -16.94
CA VAL A 476 6.37 11.85 -15.78
C VAL A 476 5.65 11.39 -14.51
N TYR A 477 6.35 11.37 -13.37
CA TYR A 477 5.78 10.89 -12.10
C TYR A 477 5.61 12.03 -11.09
N TYR A 478 4.37 12.26 -10.67
CA TYR A 478 3.98 13.23 -9.65
C TYR A 478 3.42 12.51 -8.40
N PRO A 479 4.26 12.12 -7.43
CA PRO A 479 3.81 11.48 -6.18
C PRO A 479 2.93 12.41 -5.33
N VAL A 480 1.83 11.90 -4.80
CA VAL A 480 1.02 12.62 -3.80
C VAL A 480 1.66 12.34 -2.45
N VAL A 481 2.23 13.39 -1.87
CA VAL A 481 3.04 13.30 -0.65
C VAL A 481 2.16 13.27 0.58
N PHE A 482 2.47 12.41 1.54
CA PHE A 482 1.80 12.41 2.83
C PHE A 482 2.36 13.56 3.69
N SER A 483 1.54 14.55 4.00
CA SER A 483 1.96 15.69 4.81
C SER A 483 1.59 15.48 6.25
N LEU A 484 2.59 15.54 7.13
CA LEU A 484 2.38 15.41 8.56
C LEU A 484 1.75 16.69 9.13
N TYR A 485 0.94 16.51 10.17
CA TYR A 485 0.41 17.59 10.97
C TYR A 485 1.44 18.10 12.00
N ASN A 486 1.11 19.20 12.68
CA ASN A 486 1.91 19.74 13.76
C ASN A 486 2.03 18.70 14.89
N PRO A 487 3.24 18.17 15.15
CA PRO A 487 3.40 17.13 16.17
C PRO A 487 3.06 17.65 17.57
N HIS A 488 3.29 18.95 17.82
CA HIS A 488 2.94 19.57 19.09
C HIS A 488 1.44 19.72 19.30
N VAL A 489 0.60 19.51 18.28
CA VAL A 489 -0.86 19.41 18.44
C VAL A 489 -1.27 17.94 18.49
N VAL A 490 -0.78 17.13 17.55
CA VAL A 490 -1.17 15.71 17.41
C VAL A 490 -0.93 14.90 18.69
N TYR A 491 0.25 15.04 19.30
CA TYR A 491 0.65 14.21 20.44
C TYR A 491 0.20 14.80 21.78
N THR A 492 0.26 16.12 21.95
CA THR A 492 -0.09 16.77 23.21
C THR A 492 -1.59 16.68 23.51
N LEU A 493 -2.45 16.73 22.49
CA LEU A 493 -3.90 16.48 22.63
C LEU A 493 -4.21 15.07 23.18
N GLN A 494 -3.28 14.13 23.04
CA GLN A 494 -3.39 12.76 23.55
C GLN A 494 -2.65 12.58 24.89
N GLY A 495 -2.12 13.65 25.49
CA GLY A 495 -1.29 13.57 26.69
C GLY A 495 0.06 12.87 26.45
N ARG A 496 0.56 12.86 25.21
CA ARG A 496 1.81 12.19 24.84
C ARG A 496 2.90 13.22 24.52
N GLU A 497 4.14 12.85 24.83
CA GLU A 497 5.31 13.60 24.36
C GLU A 497 5.47 13.46 22.84
N VAL A 498 6.10 14.46 22.23
CA VAL A 498 6.41 14.44 20.79
C VAL A 498 7.54 13.43 20.55
N PRO A 499 7.29 12.35 19.79
CA PRO A 499 8.31 11.34 19.54
C PRO A 499 9.34 11.85 18.51
N PRO A 500 10.50 11.18 18.36
CA PRO A 500 11.46 11.49 17.31
C PRO A 500 10.84 11.46 15.91
N GLU A 501 11.33 12.29 14.99
CA GLU A 501 10.75 12.46 13.64
C GLU A 501 10.56 11.13 12.87
N THR A 502 11.48 10.16 13.05
CA THR A 502 11.37 8.84 12.40
C THR A 502 10.16 8.02 12.86
N GLU A 503 9.69 8.24 14.08
CA GLU A 503 8.51 7.58 14.65
C GLU A 503 7.22 8.34 14.30
N GLN A 504 7.33 9.57 13.81
CA GLN A 504 6.20 10.37 13.31
C GLN A 504 5.77 9.97 11.89
N LEU A 505 6.56 9.18 11.15
CA LEU A 505 6.32 8.75 9.76
C LEU A 505 5.21 7.69 9.64
N VAL A 506 4.04 7.99 10.21
CA VAL A 506 2.87 7.12 10.26
C VAL A 506 1.78 7.70 9.37
N ILE A 507 1.26 6.87 8.46
CA ILE A 507 0.11 7.23 7.62
C ILE A 507 -1.16 6.90 8.40
N SER A 508 -1.80 7.92 8.93
CA SER A 508 -3.09 7.83 9.60
C SER A 508 -3.85 9.14 9.48
N ARG A 509 -5.17 9.10 9.65
CA ARG A 509 -6.02 10.29 9.59
C ARG A 509 -5.62 11.35 10.62
N ASP A 510 -5.07 10.92 11.76
CA ASP A 510 -4.78 11.80 12.90
C ASP A 510 -3.33 12.33 12.88
N THR A 511 -2.48 11.81 11.99
CA THR A 511 -1.07 12.20 11.85
C THR A 511 -0.80 13.03 10.60
N GLY A 512 -1.68 13.00 9.60
CA GLY A 512 -1.50 13.80 8.39
C GLY A 512 -2.59 13.57 7.34
N PHE A 513 -2.29 13.99 6.12
CA PHE A 513 -3.17 13.88 4.96
C PHE A 513 -2.38 13.74 3.65
N TRP A 514 -3.04 13.21 2.62
CA TRP A 514 -2.49 13.21 1.26
C TRP A 514 -2.58 14.61 0.66
N ARG A 515 -1.43 15.24 0.36
CA ARG A 515 -1.36 16.57 -0.24
C ARG A 515 -1.61 16.49 -1.74
N ASP A 516 -2.86 16.33 -2.12
CA ASP A 516 -3.33 16.24 -3.50
C ASP A 516 -3.11 17.52 -4.32
N PHE A 517 -3.14 18.69 -3.67
CA PHE A 517 -2.90 20.01 -4.25
C PHE A 517 -1.42 20.42 -4.42
N GLY A 518 -0.47 19.58 -3.98
CA GLY A 518 0.97 19.88 -4.07
C GLY A 518 1.65 19.18 -5.23
N TYR A 519 2.46 19.92 -6.01
CA TYR A 519 3.14 19.41 -7.22
C TYR A 519 4.67 19.57 -7.16
N GLY A 520 5.20 20.09 -6.05
CA GLY A 520 6.62 20.41 -5.90
C GLY A 520 7.57 19.21 -5.95
N MET A 521 7.11 18.01 -5.58
CA MET A 521 7.90 16.78 -5.63
C MET A 521 7.54 16.03 -6.90
N THR A 522 8.49 15.93 -7.84
CA THR A 522 8.29 15.26 -9.13
C THR A 522 9.55 14.51 -9.56
N CYS A 523 9.34 13.37 -10.22
CA CYS A 523 10.36 12.59 -10.88
C CYS A 523 10.17 12.68 -12.40
N GLN A 524 11.18 13.17 -13.11
CA GLN A 524 11.09 13.48 -14.54
C GLN A 524 12.44 13.46 -15.22
N TYR A 525 12.47 13.16 -16.51
CA TYR A 525 13.72 13.24 -17.26
C TYR A 525 14.08 14.68 -17.59
N ARG A 526 15.38 14.97 -17.63
CA ARG A 526 15.89 16.30 -17.97
C ARG A 526 15.44 16.73 -19.37
N SER A 527 15.51 15.82 -20.34
CA SER A 527 15.02 16.10 -21.70
C SER A 527 13.55 16.55 -21.72
N ASP A 528 12.70 15.89 -20.92
CA ASP A 528 11.29 16.22 -20.81
C ASP A 528 11.06 17.57 -20.13
N PHE A 529 11.80 17.85 -19.06
CA PHE A 529 11.76 19.15 -18.37
C PHE A 529 12.12 20.30 -19.31
N LEU A 530 13.16 20.15 -20.13
CA LEU A 530 13.55 21.14 -21.13
C LEU A 530 12.53 21.23 -22.28
N LYS A 531 11.96 20.10 -22.70
CA LYS A 531 10.95 20.05 -23.77
C LYS A 531 9.68 20.82 -23.41
N VAL A 532 9.26 20.79 -22.14
CA VAL A 532 8.13 21.60 -21.65
C VAL A 532 8.51 23.02 -21.28
N ARG A 533 9.75 23.45 -21.56
CA ARG A 533 10.30 24.79 -21.23
C ARG A 533 10.40 25.09 -19.73
N GLY A 534 10.60 24.07 -18.90
CA GLY A 534 10.93 24.20 -17.48
C GLY A 534 10.00 25.12 -16.66
N PHE A 535 10.58 25.80 -15.67
CA PHE A 535 9.86 26.75 -14.80
C PHE A 535 9.66 28.11 -15.46
N ASP A 536 8.59 28.81 -15.09
CA ASP A 536 8.38 30.22 -15.46
C ASP A 536 9.22 31.12 -14.55
N GLU A 537 10.06 31.95 -15.14
CA GLU A 537 11.06 32.76 -14.40
C GLU A 537 10.45 34.00 -13.72
N ASP A 538 9.24 34.38 -14.11
CA ASP A 538 8.50 35.49 -13.50
C ASP A 538 8.05 35.16 -12.05
N ILE A 539 8.05 33.87 -11.68
CA ILE A 539 7.70 33.42 -10.33
C ILE A 539 8.97 33.45 -9.46
N VAL A 540 9.04 34.49 -8.63
CA VAL A 540 10.12 34.66 -7.65
C VAL A 540 9.68 34.14 -6.27
N GLY A 541 10.61 33.55 -5.54
CA GLY A 541 10.39 33.06 -4.17
C GLY A 541 9.82 31.65 -4.11
N TRP A 542 8.70 31.48 -3.39
CA TRP A 542 8.05 30.19 -3.13
C TRP A 542 6.56 30.22 -3.50
N GLY A 543 6.12 29.25 -4.30
CA GLY A 543 4.72 28.97 -4.57
C GLY A 543 4.28 29.38 -5.98
N GLY A 544 3.56 28.46 -6.62
CA GLY A 544 2.98 28.64 -7.96
C GLY A 544 3.84 28.04 -9.08
N GLU A 545 5.16 27.95 -8.89
CA GLU A 545 6.08 27.46 -9.92
C GLU A 545 5.86 25.96 -10.22
N ASP A 546 5.53 25.18 -9.19
CA ASP A 546 5.24 23.76 -9.30
C ASP A 546 3.92 23.50 -10.02
N VAL A 547 2.88 24.29 -9.73
CA VAL A 547 1.58 24.27 -10.42
C VAL A 547 1.76 24.59 -11.90
N MET A 548 2.55 25.61 -12.23
CA MET A 548 2.77 26.01 -13.62
C MET A 548 3.53 24.94 -14.41
N LEU A 549 4.58 24.34 -13.82
CA LEU A 549 5.27 23.22 -14.44
C LEU A 549 4.34 22.02 -14.64
N TYR A 550 3.54 21.67 -13.62
CA TYR A 550 2.57 20.58 -13.71
C TYR A 550 1.57 20.81 -14.85
N ARG A 551 1.01 22.01 -14.97
CA ARG A 551 0.11 22.40 -16.07
C ARG A 551 0.75 22.23 -17.45
N LYS A 552 2.04 22.53 -17.59
CA LYS A 552 2.77 22.34 -18.85
C LYS A 552 2.85 20.84 -19.22
N TYR A 553 3.05 19.95 -18.24
CA TYR A 553 3.02 18.51 -18.47
C TYR A 553 1.61 18.00 -18.81
N VAL A 554 0.59 18.45 -18.07
CA VAL A 554 -0.82 18.09 -18.30
C VAL A 554 -1.29 18.45 -19.71
N ARG A 555 -0.82 19.59 -20.25
CA ARG A 555 -1.13 20.02 -21.63
C ARG A 555 -0.25 19.36 -22.70
N SER A 556 0.75 18.58 -22.29
CA SER A 556 1.64 17.89 -23.23
C SER A 556 1.08 16.53 -23.62
N SER A 557 1.72 15.86 -24.59
CA SER A 557 1.39 14.48 -24.95
C SER A 557 1.99 13.43 -24.01
N MET A 558 2.63 13.83 -22.91
CA MET A 558 3.24 12.92 -21.95
C MET A 558 2.21 12.44 -20.93
N LYS A 559 2.25 11.14 -20.61
CA LYS A 559 1.36 10.56 -19.59
C LYS A 559 1.82 11.01 -18.20
N VAL A 560 0.95 11.69 -17.49
CA VAL A 560 1.21 12.15 -16.11
C VAL A 560 0.76 11.07 -15.14
N ILE A 561 1.71 10.39 -14.50
CA ILE A 561 1.42 9.42 -13.44
C ILE A 561 1.35 10.17 -12.10
N ARG A 562 0.14 10.59 -11.72
CA ARG A 562 -0.14 11.18 -10.41
C ARG A 562 -0.67 10.09 -9.47
N ALA A 563 -0.02 9.81 -8.35
CA ALA A 563 -0.47 8.73 -7.44
C ALA A 563 -0.10 8.95 -5.97
N THR A 564 -0.94 8.51 -5.03
CA THR A 564 -0.58 8.43 -3.59
C THR A 564 0.64 7.57 -3.35
N ASP A 565 1.65 8.10 -2.67
CA ASP A 565 2.90 7.38 -2.45
C ASP A 565 3.22 7.27 -0.95
N PRO A 566 3.06 6.08 -0.33
CA PRO A 566 3.34 5.85 1.09
C PRO A 566 4.83 5.84 1.42
N GLY A 567 5.69 6.01 0.41
CA GLY A 567 7.13 6.08 0.57
C GLY A 567 7.69 7.49 0.69
N ILE A 568 6.86 8.55 0.69
CA ILE A 568 7.30 9.94 0.75
C ILE A 568 6.42 10.78 1.68
N PHE A 569 7.08 11.53 2.56
CA PHE A 569 6.49 12.36 3.60
C PHE A 569 7.00 13.78 3.51
N HIS A 570 6.14 14.74 3.81
CA HIS A 570 6.53 16.11 4.10
C HIS A 570 6.44 16.33 5.61
N ILE A 571 7.59 16.60 6.24
CA ILE A 571 7.67 16.86 7.66
C ILE A 571 7.02 18.20 7.96
N TRP A 572 6.26 18.27 9.05
CA TRP A 572 5.68 19.53 9.46
C TRP A 572 6.79 20.51 9.88
N HIS A 573 6.67 21.74 9.43
CA HIS A 573 7.49 22.86 9.88
C HIS A 573 6.62 24.12 9.92
N PRO A 574 6.94 25.09 10.80
CA PRO A 574 6.22 26.35 10.84
C PRO A 574 6.35 27.08 9.50
N LYS A 575 5.27 27.76 9.10
CA LYS A 575 5.18 28.53 7.86
C LYS A 575 4.94 30.01 8.18
N VAL A 576 5.81 30.86 7.66
CA VAL A 576 5.67 32.32 7.75
C VAL A 576 5.10 32.81 6.42
N CYS A 577 3.89 33.38 6.45
CA CYS A 577 3.22 33.87 5.26
C CYS A 577 3.24 35.40 5.12
N SER A 578 3.73 36.14 6.12
CA SER A 578 3.80 37.61 6.12
C SER A 578 4.87 38.19 5.17
N GLY A 579 5.66 37.33 4.52
CA GLY A 579 6.78 37.68 3.64
C GLY A 579 7.97 36.74 3.86
N THR A 580 8.91 36.67 2.91
CA THR A 580 10.13 35.87 3.06
C THR A 580 11.19 36.62 3.90
N PRO A 581 12.17 35.91 4.51
CA PRO A 581 13.39 36.54 5.00
C PRO A 581 14.05 37.29 3.83
N GLY A 582 14.14 38.62 3.92
CA GLY A 582 14.56 39.50 2.81
C GLY A 582 13.49 40.51 2.35
N GLY A 583 12.30 40.53 2.96
CA GLY A 583 11.31 41.59 2.74
C GLY A 583 10.46 41.44 1.48
N GLN A 584 10.54 40.31 0.77
CA GLN A 584 9.72 40.06 -0.40
C GLN A 584 8.29 39.75 0.03
N LYS A 585 7.34 40.61 -0.35
CA LYS A 585 5.91 40.37 -0.14
C LYS A 585 5.43 39.30 -1.11
N LEU A 586 4.75 38.28 -0.58
CA LEU A 586 4.06 37.29 -1.39
C LEU A 586 2.97 37.99 -2.22
N SER A 587 2.75 37.54 -3.46
CA SER A 587 1.57 37.97 -4.21
C SER A 587 0.29 37.56 -3.43
N PRO A 588 -0.86 38.22 -3.68
CA PRO A 588 -2.11 37.84 -3.01
C PRO A 588 -2.44 36.34 -3.14
N ASP A 589 -2.11 35.74 -4.29
CA ASP A 589 -2.37 34.33 -4.57
C ASP A 589 -1.41 33.42 -3.80
N GLN A 590 -0.12 33.76 -3.77
CA GLN A 590 0.89 33.06 -2.97
C GLN A 590 0.59 33.14 -1.48
N TYR A 591 0.13 34.30 -0.98
CA TYR A 591 -0.29 34.47 0.40
C TYR A 591 -1.46 33.55 0.76
N ARG A 592 -2.52 33.55 -0.07
CA ARG A 592 -3.70 32.69 0.14
C ARG A 592 -3.30 31.21 0.11
N ALA A 593 -2.44 30.79 -0.81
CA ALA A 593 -1.92 29.43 -0.87
C ALA A 593 -1.10 29.08 0.38
N CYS A 594 -0.23 29.98 0.84
CA CYS A 594 0.58 29.80 2.05
C CYS A 594 -0.29 29.60 3.29
N ILE A 595 -1.24 30.50 3.54
CA ILE A 595 -2.11 30.45 4.72
C ILE A 595 -3.01 29.21 4.69
N ARG A 596 -3.59 28.85 3.54
CA ARG A 596 -4.39 27.61 3.43
C ARG A 596 -3.54 26.39 3.73
N SER A 597 -2.35 26.29 3.14
CA SER A 597 -1.47 25.16 3.43
C SER A 597 -1.02 25.15 4.88
N ARG A 598 -0.80 26.29 5.53
CA ARG A 598 -0.48 26.35 6.95
C ARG A 598 -1.64 25.80 7.78
N ALA A 599 -2.85 26.29 7.57
CA ALA A 599 -4.05 25.85 8.29
C ALA A 599 -4.29 24.34 8.15
N LEU A 600 -4.17 23.80 6.93
CA LEU A 600 -4.31 22.35 6.68
C LEU A 600 -3.25 21.50 7.36
N ASN A 601 -2.08 22.07 7.67
CA ASN A 601 -0.97 21.35 8.27
C ASN A 601 -0.99 21.36 9.81
N GLU A 602 -1.91 22.06 10.47
CA GLU A 602 -1.88 22.13 11.94
C GLU A 602 -2.39 20.83 12.58
N ALA A 603 -3.57 20.35 12.21
CA ALA A 603 -4.12 19.10 12.73
C ALA A 603 -5.27 18.59 11.85
N SER A 604 -5.74 17.38 12.15
CA SER A 604 -6.99 16.86 11.57
C SER A 604 -8.19 17.73 12.00
N HIS A 605 -9.26 17.67 11.22
CA HIS A 605 -10.49 18.42 11.53
C HIS A 605 -11.03 18.14 12.96
N ALA A 606 -10.99 16.88 13.41
CA ALA A 606 -11.41 16.51 14.74
C ALA A 606 -10.48 17.08 15.84
N GLN A 607 -9.16 17.02 15.63
CA GLN A 607 -8.19 17.61 16.57
C GLN A 607 -8.34 19.13 16.69
N LEU A 608 -8.60 19.83 15.58
CA LEU A 608 -8.91 21.26 15.62
C LEU A 608 -10.22 21.54 16.37
N GLY A 609 -11.23 20.68 16.20
CA GLY A 609 -12.46 20.73 17.00
C GLY A 609 -12.19 20.58 18.50
N PHE A 610 -11.36 19.62 18.90
CA PHE A 610 -10.97 19.44 20.30
C PHE A 610 -10.22 20.65 20.88
N LEU A 611 -9.44 21.37 20.07
CA LEU A 611 -8.83 22.64 20.49
C LEU A 611 -9.85 23.77 20.61
N ALA A 612 -10.79 23.87 19.67
CA ALA A 612 -11.79 24.93 19.65
C ALA A 612 -12.81 24.80 20.80
N PHE A 613 -13.22 23.58 21.13
CA PHE A 613 -14.18 23.28 22.20
C PHE A 613 -13.50 22.79 23.49
N ARG A 614 -12.22 23.12 23.69
CA ARG A 614 -11.43 22.60 24.81
C ARG A 614 -12.08 22.87 26.16
N ASP A 615 -12.60 24.07 26.34
CA ASP A 615 -13.17 24.50 27.62
C ASP A 615 -14.54 23.82 27.88
N ASP A 616 -15.35 23.60 26.84
CA ASP A 616 -16.60 22.82 26.91
C ASP A 616 -16.34 21.35 27.25
N ILE A 617 -15.29 20.78 26.64
CA ILE A 617 -14.86 19.41 26.93
C ILE A 617 -14.39 19.32 28.39
N ALA A 618 -13.57 20.27 28.85
CA ALA A 618 -13.07 20.31 30.22
C ALA A 618 -14.22 20.45 31.24
N ALA A 619 -15.21 21.28 30.96
CA ALA A 619 -16.38 21.47 31.81
C ALA A 619 -17.22 20.18 31.98
N ASN A 620 -17.28 19.34 30.96
CA ASN A 620 -18.12 18.13 30.93
C ASN A 620 -17.34 16.81 31.16
N SER A 621 -16.01 16.85 31.27
CA SER A 621 -15.15 15.67 31.48
C SER A 621 -14.79 15.40 32.94
N SER A 622 -15.42 16.09 33.90
CA SER A 622 -15.32 15.74 35.32
C SER A 622 -15.92 14.34 35.55
N PRO A 623 -15.25 13.42 36.26
CA PRO A 623 -15.85 12.13 36.61
C PRO A 623 -17.09 12.42 37.47
N ALA A 624 -18.21 11.78 37.13
CA ALA A 624 -19.40 11.77 37.97
C ALA A 624 -18.94 11.50 39.42
N LYS A 625 -19.20 12.47 40.32
CA LYS A 625 -19.02 12.27 41.76
C LYS A 625 -19.94 11.12 42.15
N TYR A 626 -19.42 9.90 42.19
CA TYR A 626 -20.08 8.86 42.98
C TYR A 626 -20.11 9.37 44.43
N PRO A 627 -21.27 9.35 45.11
CA PRO A 627 -21.32 9.69 46.52
C PRO A 627 -20.39 8.73 47.29
N PRO A 628 -19.72 9.20 48.36
CA PRO A 628 -18.78 8.36 49.10
C PRO A 628 -19.51 7.12 49.62
N ALA A 629 -18.87 5.95 49.44
CA ALA A 629 -19.38 4.70 49.98
C ALA A 629 -19.54 4.79 51.50
N PRO A 630 -20.61 4.23 52.08
CA PRO A 630 -20.78 4.18 53.53
C PRO A 630 -19.63 3.40 54.19
N PRO A 631 -19.24 3.76 55.42
CA PRO A 631 -18.10 3.14 56.09
C PRO A 631 -18.32 1.63 56.30
N PRO A 632 -17.25 0.81 56.25
CA PRO A 632 -17.36 -0.63 56.43
C PRO A 632 -17.76 -0.99 57.87
N PRO A 633 -18.49 -2.10 58.07
CA PRO A 633 -18.85 -2.57 59.41
C PRO A 633 -17.61 -3.03 60.19
N PRO A 634 -17.64 -2.94 61.54
CA PRO A 634 -16.50 -3.26 62.38
C PRO A 634 -16.11 -4.75 62.28
N GLN A 635 -14.80 -5.02 62.22
CA GLN A 635 -14.26 -6.38 62.11
C GLN A 635 -14.32 -7.13 63.46
N PRO A 636 -14.63 -8.44 63.45
CA PRO A 636 -14.58 -9.28 64.65
C PRO A 636 -13.13 -9.65 65.04
N PRO A 637 -12.87 -9.95 66.34
CA PRO A 637 -11.51 -10.12 66.87
C PRO A 637 -10.83 -11.41 66.39
N HIS A 638 -9.52 -11.31 66.12
CA HIS A 638 -8.66 -12.43 65.69
C HIS A 638 -8.30 -13.41 66.82
N PRO A 639 -8.25 -14.74 66.55
CA PRO A 639 -7.78 -15.74 67.51
C PRO A 639 -6.23 -15.87 67.53
N PRO A 640 -5.65 -16.42 68.62
CA PRO A 640 -4.22 -16.30 68.95
C PRO A 640 -3.29 -17.24 68.16
N LYS A 641 -2.06 -16.77 67.92
CA LYS A 641 -0.97 -17.46 67.21
C LYS A 641 -0.36 -18.59 68.04
N LYS A 642 -0.14 -19.76 67.42
CA LYS A 642 0.68 -20.86 67.95
C LYS A 642 2.15 -20.70 67.54
N THR A 643 3.04 -20.88 68.51
CA THR A 643 4.50 -20.90 68.40
C THR A 643 5.04 -22.28 67.99
N GLY A 644 6.11 -22.32 67.19
CA GLY A 644 6.95 -23.50 66.95
C GLY A 644 8.43 -23.09 66.83
N PRO A 645 9.41 -23.94 67.20
CA PRO A 645 10.65 -23.47 67.80
C PRO A 645 11.91 -23.54 66.91
N ASN A 646 12.72 -22.48 67.07
CA ASN A 646 14.18 -22.35 67.09
C ASN A 646 15.10 -23.49 66.64
N LYS A 647 16.13 -23.09 65.86
CA LYS A 647 17.59 -23.27 66.08
C LYS A 647 18.33 -22.68 64.86
N GLN A 648 19.46 -22.01 64.92
CA GLN A 648 20.34 -21.52 65.99
C GLN A 648 21.36 -20.58 65.30
N ALA A 649 21.74 -19.49 66.01
CA ALA A 649 23.09 -18.91 66.23
C ALA A 649 24.13 -18.94 65.08
N ALA A 650 24.98 -17.94 64.82
CA ALA A 650 25.53 -16.79 65.54
C ALA A 650 26.10 -15.82 64.48
N GLY A 651 26.34 -14.53 64.66
CA GLY A 651 26.43 -13.68 65.83
C GLY A 651 27.60 -12.71 65.64
N LYS A 652 27.30 -11.39 65.71
CA LYS A 652 28.21 -10.24 65.91
C LYS A 652 29.14 -9.88 64.72
N GLY A 653 29.31 -8.61 64.35
CA GLY A 653 28.83 -7.34 64.91
C GLY A 653 29.52 -6.15 64.23
N GLY A 654 28.99 -4.94 64.47
CA GLY A 654 29.59 -3.62 64.16
C GLY A 654 29.54 -3.25 62.67
N GLY A 655 29.15 -2.05 62.22
CA GLY A 655 28.99 -0.74 62.86
C GLY A 655 29.50 0.31 61.87
N SER A 656 28.82 1.47 61.78
CA SER A 656 29.19 2.74 61.08
C SER A 656 29.46 2.65 59.56
N GLY A 657 28.69 3.27 58.65
CA GLY A 657 28.51 4.72 58.43
C GLY A 657 29.63 5.30 57.51
N PRO A 658 29.47 6.42 56.77
CA PRO A 658 28.27 7.10 56.26
C PRO A 658 28.37 7.62 54.78
N SER A 659 27.25 8.16 54.30
CA SER A 659 27.06 9.41 53.50
C SER A 659 27.88 9.75 52.23
N SER A 660 27.13 9.95 51.14
CA SER A 660 27.13 11.08 50.17
C SER A 660 28.43 11.68 49.62
N SER A 661 28.53 11.67 48.29
CA SER A 661 28.87 12.81 47.43
C SER A 661 28.21 12.60 46.06
#